data_AF-A0A2Z6D239-F1
#
_entry.id   AF-A0A2Z6D239-F1
#
_cell.length_a   1.000
_cell.length_b   1.000
_cell.length_c   1.000
_cell.angle_alpha   90.00
_cell.angle_beta   90.00
_cell.angle_gamma   90.00
#
_symmetry.space_group_name_H-M   'P 1'
#
loop_
_entity.id
_entity.type
_entity.pdbx_description
1 polymer ?
#
loop_
_entity_poly.entity_id
_entity_poly.type
_entity_poly.pdbx_seq_one_letter_code
_entity_poly.pdbx_strand_id
1 'polypeptide(L)'
;MLNDQYPQKSGIGAQVLSEISDNTFSEYPNNLTAAEYHELAVGSAIHPEIIARNFRHIEGETIYDYLFISPAIPRKNAGRVTDGFLKAYVHLMAGGMWMGSLDPYNNWQPMEWGRLKPTHPRIDLEKGKPVKYESPPKVPNRVTYFDVANCIWNLVARRYNIKRYDSPLTRRLQDRLNLLRFWEWVITHPEIPIILCEGEKKAACLLSLGFVAIALPGIWNGRVGKKDFDERLHPDLLPLAQPGRKFIILFDYETKLKTRWSVYQATVRTGKTIESVGCACEVALLPGPEKGVDDFVVERGNYANALLTAIIDDAHSLKDYQRSYIVKHQGLRKYKPNQVVHVQYLTQALVVPAEPEPKTKNLTPKTNATTQPTLDISIQENPPLNFQQLVLELFPQSQTCTKQTQLLNSPNMDSLLKIPPQPHKEAQGLAYSVRLPKTGLVGLKSGMGTGKTELMRYWRKANPDQKFLNNGHRVNLLKNLGVRLETLMYSELGYTELAQATALSITIDSLHKLNTQALQYGCIFIDEACQYLTHLLHSNTCKEHRALILETLQYIVYNAPLVVIADAHLDDVTIEFFLSMRPEDEQPYIIENTWQNSERTIYWYEGQDSSALVAQISAAIMMGQKVMVVSDSKRFIKKLEKSLSVQILESDPIPLSEAGCRGQGVGGREDSTTTPYTPHSTPRTLHPTPHTPHPTLRIWSVHSDNSGSDENVAFIKDITNAVKNLDVLLTSPSLGTGVDISQYHFDLVFGVFHAVSQTATECAQQLWRYRPKVPIHVWVAPKPPFGYKEINPTKIKERLLQTNEITAFLIKIDRETGKRGAEKDWALDAYCQIQASRHQSINNLRADLRDLLTQMGNQIVPVGDHIDVAAWESLKYAADALDAAHHQSVAKANTISRSEYRARQSKDYLSPDEFFECEKFRIHDAYGVEVTESLVEKDNGGRLIGAIASLEAILSPSQETIVDSRTNQQYPAPPEFVSAKDLQERNKLPFCTDWGNYSAKWLARFNLGLYDILKRLVTGEEITATDEQLLLMTHRAKECAAHIKAILGFTVPPDCQPIWLLATLVAQLGLSLDFRKSGPRGMQVKLFSLSKSELDFALQVIAHRQQQRTDYAQTHSSQGVEPVSSPVSTPPINGIGNPLVEGADTTEPHPDPNNRITLLHCVEMLRSGITKGAEAIKGILKRWATDWRWEVVLKLDTLAQEELQALALAFPQFYDWLSEDVLPVEG
;
A
#
# COMPACT_ATOMS: atom_id res chain seq x y z
N MET A 1 -37.47 -15.31 14.52
CA MET A 1 -38.42 -14.39 13.86
C MET A 1 -37.95 -14.18 12.44
N LEU A 2 -38.81 -14.47 11.45
CA LEU A 2 -38.50 -14.59 10.03
C LEU A 2 -38.00 -13.27 9.43
N ASN A 3 -36.83 -13.31 8.78
CA ASN A 3 -36.24 -12.18 8.04
C ASN A 3 -35.82 -12.67 6.63
N ASP A 4 -36.81 -13.11 5.86
CA ASP A 4 -36.69 -13.55 4.47
C ASP A 4 -37.62 -12.71 3.60
N GLN A 5 -37.23 -11.47 3.26
CA GLN A 5 -37.83 -10.70 2.16
C GLN A 5 -36.81 -9.69 1.59
N TYR A 6 -35.77 -10.20 0.92
CA TYR A 6 -35.29 -9.55 -0.31
C TYR A 6 -35.97 -10.27 -1.46
N PRO A 7 -36.64 -9.59 -2.42
CA PRO A 7 -37.13 -10.29 -3.60
C PRO A 7 -35.92 -10.74 -4.41
N GLN A 8 -35.59 -12.02 -4.30
CA GLN A 8 -34.79 -12.73 -5.29
C GLN A 8 -35.57 -12.75 -6.61
N LYS A 9 -35.22 -11.87 -7.55
CA LYS A 9 -35.48 -12.08 -8.97
C LYS A 9 -34.34 -11.48 -9.81
N SER A 10 -34.00 -12.21 -10.86
CA SER A 10 -33.01 -11.97 -11.93
C SER A 10 -32.76 -10.51 -12.32
N GLY A 11 -31.55 -10.24 -12.85
CA GLY A 11 -31.09 -8.92 -13.31
C GLY A 11 -32.19 -8.00 -13.85
N ILE A 12 -32.22 -6.79 -13.28
CA ILE A 12 -33.27 -5.76 -13.43
C ILE A 12 -33.53 -5.40 -14.91
N GLY A 13 -32.59 -5.66 -15.83
CA GLY A 13 -32.79 -5.44 -17.27
C GLY A 13 -33.56 -6.54 -18.02
N ALA A 14 -33.66 -7.77 -17.50
CA ALA A 14 -34.22 -8.91 -18.24
C ALA A 14 -35.71 -9.17 -17.95
N GLN A 15 -36.20 -8.81 -16.75
CA GLN A 15 -37.61 -9.05 -16.38
C GLN A 15 -38.60 -8.01 -16.90
N VAL A 16 -38.14 -6.82 -17.28
CA VAL A 16 -39.02 -5.78 -17.85
C VAL A 16 -39.46 -6.13 -19.29
N LEU A 17 -38.78 -7.08 -19.96
CA LEU A 17 -39.14 -7.50 -21.32
C LEU A 17 -40.07 -8.72 -21.38
N SER A 18 -40.34 -9.42 -20.27
CA SER A 18 -41.17 -10.64 -20.27
C SER A 18 -42.57 -10.47 -19.66
N GLU A 19 -42.86 -9.36 -18.97
CA GLU A 19 -44.20 -9.08 -18.40
C GLU A 19 -44.97 -7.98 -19.15
N ILE A 20 -44.46 -7.51 -20.30
CA ILE A 20 -45.20 -6.62 -21.22
C ILE A 20 -45.69 -7.44 -22.40
N SER A 21 -46.61 -8.36 -22.11
CA SER A 21 -47.48 -8.97 -23.12
C SER A 21 -48.92 -8.87 -22.67
N ASP A 22 -49.36 -7.66 -22.31
CA ASP A 22 -50.77 -7.29 -22.32
C ASP A 22 -50.90 -5.76 -22.49
N ASN A 23 -51.70 -5.37 -23.47
CA ASN A 23 -51.87 -4.00 -23.97
C ASN A 23 -52.34 -3.01 -22.89
N THR A 24 -51.41 -2.23 -22.32
CA THR A 24 -51.67 -0.86 -21.82
C THR A 24 -50.38 -0.03 -21.91
N PHE A 25 -50.42 1.14 -22.54
CA PHE A 25 -49.27 2.05 -22.66
C PHE A 25 -48.82 2.50 -21.26
N SER A 26 -47.70 1.99 -20.75
CA SER A 26 -47.10 2.44 -19.49
C SER A 26 -46.33 3.74 -19.72
N GLU A 27 -46.84 4.85 -19.18
CA GLU A 27 -46.11 6.12 -19.11
C GLU A 27 -44.99 6.01 -18.06
N TYR A 28 -43.75 6.34 -18.43
CA TYR A 28 -42.62 6.46 -17.50
C TYR A 28 -42.81 7.67 -16.56
N PRO A 29 -42.26 7.66 -15.33
CA PRO A 29 -42.47 8.74 -14.37
C PRO A 29 -41.94 10.08 -14.91
N ASN A 30 -42.60 11.18 -14.54
CA ASN A 30 -42.21 12.56 -14.88
C ASN A 30 -41.97 12.79 -16.38
N ASN A 31 -42.81 12.19 -17.23
CA ASN A 31 -42.73 12.31 -18.69
C ASN A 31 -41.39 11.85 -19.29
N LEU A 32 -40.57 11.09 -18.55
CA LEU A 32 -39.28 10.61 -19.04
C LEU A 32 -39.48 9.77 -20.31
N THR A 33 -38.60 9.94 -21.28
CA THR A 33 -38.59 9.04 -22.44
C THR A 33 -38.05 7.67 -22.02
N ALA A 34 -38.39 6.61 -22.77
CA ALA A 34 -37.86 5.27 -22.53
C ALA A 34 -36.32 5.25 -22.50
N ALA A 35 -35.68 6.01 -23.39
CA ALA A 35 -34.23 6.12 -23.47
C ALA A 35 -33.62 6.80 -22.24
N GLU A 36 -34.23 7.87 -21.75
CA GLU A 36 -33.80 8.58 -20.55
C GLU A 36 -33.96 7.74 -19.28
N TYR A 37 -35.13 7.10 -19.12
CA TYR A 37 -35.36 6.21 -17.99
C TYR A 37 -34.38 5.03 -18.00
N HIS A 38 -34.12 4.44 -19.18
CA HIS A 38 -33.12 3.38 -19.33
C HIS A 38 -31.70 3.88 -19.01
N GLU A 39 -31.32 5.08 -19.46
CA GLU A 39 -30.02 5.67 -19.14
C GLU A 39 -29.81 5.84 -17.62
N LEU A 40 -30.85 6.25 -16.89
CA LEU A 40 -30.78 6.46 -15.45
C LEU A 40 -30.82 5.13 -14.68
N ALA A 41 -31.82 4.29 -14.93
CA ALA A 41 -32.05 3.07 -14.16
C ALA A 41 -31.05 1.96 -14.49
N VAL A 42 -30.75 1.76 -15.78
CA VAL A 42 -29.88 0.67 -16.26
C VAL A 42 -28.48 1.18 -16.53
N GLY A 43 -28.34 2.27 -17.29
CA GLY A 43 -27.05 2.83 -17.68
C GLY A 43 -26.28 3.54 -16.56
N SER A 44 -26.93 3.85 -15.44
CA SER A 44 -26.30 4.54 -14.29
C SER A 44 -26.65 3.90 -12.93
N ALA A 45 -27.35 2.76 -12.94
CA ALA A 45 -27.78 2.01 -11.75
C ALA A 45 -28.50 2.86 -10.67
N ILE A 46 -29.33 3.82 -11.09
CA ILE A 46 -30.08 4.70 -10.16
C ILE A 46 -31.39 4.03 -9.74
N HIS A 47 -31.68 4.06 -8.44
CA HIS A 47 -32.89 3.51 -7.86
C HIS A 47 -34.14 4.23 -8.40
N PRO A 48 -35.21 3.51 -8.82
CA PRO A 48 -36.41 4.09 -9.41
C PRO A 48 -37.06 5.23 -8.60
N GLU A 49 -37.09 5.10 -7.28
CA GLU A 49 -37.62 6.16 -6.38
C GLU A 49 -36.82 7.48 -6.41
N ILE A 50 -35.49 7.43 -6.64
CA ILE A 50 -34.71 8.66 -6.86
C ILE A 50 -35.07 9.27 -8.22
N ILE A 51 -35.22 8.43 -9.24
CA ILE A 51 -35.60 8.86 -10.60
C ILE A 51 -36.94 9.60 -10.56
N ALA A 52 -37.96 8.96 -9.97
CA ALA A 52 -39.33 9.47 -9.90
C ALA A 52 -39.48 10.78 -9.10
N ARG A 53 -38.54 11.09 -8.20
CA ARG A 53 -38.59 12.32 -7.38
C ARG A 53 -37.79 13.48 -7.97
N ASN A 54 -36.75 13.19 -8.76
CA ASN A 54 -35.72 14.20 -9.07
C ASN A 54 -35.46 14.44 -10.56
N PHE A 55 -35.88 13.52 -11.44
CA PHE A 55 -35.61 13.58 -12.87
C PHE A 55 -36.91 13.74 -13.65
N ARG A 56 -36.93 14.64 -14.64
CA ARG A 56 -38.10 14.93 -15.47
C ARG A 56 -37.69 15.26 -16.89
N HIS A 57 -38.45 14.82 -17.88
CA HIS A 57 -38.30 15.32 -19.24
C HIS A 57 -39.00 16.67 -19.40
N ILE A 58 -38.33 17.63 -20.01
CA ILE A 58 -38.91 18.92 -20.41
C ILE A 58 -38.57 19.21 -21.86
N GLU A 59 -39.51 19.81 -22.60
CA GLU A 59 -39.36 20.14 -24.03
C GLU A 59 -40.11 21.42 -24.42
N GLY A 60 -39.83 21.93 -25.62
CA GLY A 60 -40.46 23.13 -26.14
C GLY A 60 -40.09 24.40 -25.36
N GLU A 61 -41.02 25.36 -25.28
CA GLU A 61 -40.77 26.65 -24.63
C GLU A 61 -40.62 26.55 -23.11
N THR A 62 -41.15 25.49 -22.48
CA THR A 62 -41.08 25.28 -21.03
C THR A 62 -39.65 25.24 -20.51
N ILE A 63 -38.68 24.83 -21.34
CA ILE A 63 -37.25 24.84 -21.00
C ILE A 63 -36.76 26.22 -20.60
N TYR A 64 -37.29 27.27 -21.23
CA TYR A 64 -36.89 28.64 -20.90
C TYR A 64 -37.37 29.05 -19.51
N ASP A 65 -38.48 28.52 -19.01
CA ASP A 65 -38.97 28.80 -17.66
C ASP A 65 -38.03 28.22 -16.60
N TYR A 66 -37.42 27.06 -16.88
CA TYR A 66 -36.46 26.41 -15.99
C TYR A 66 -35.04 26.98 -16.08
N LEU A 67 -34.58 27.36 -17.29
CA LEU A 67 -33.21 27.87 -17.46
C LEU A 67 -33.11 29.38 -17.31
N PHE A 68 -34.08 30.17 -17.76
CA PHE A 68 -33.96 31.64 -17.82
C PHE A 68 -34.48 32.35 -16.57
N ILE A 69 -34.12 31.81 -15.40
CA ILE A 69 -34.49 32.33 -14.08
C ILE A 69 -33.73 33.61 -13.68
N SER A 70 -32.60 33.92 -14.33
CA SER A 70 -31.80 35.10 -13.97
C SER A 70 -32.42 36.40 -14.51
N PRO A 71 -32.61 37.43 -13.66
CA PRO A 71 -33.05 38.75 -14.12
C PRO A 71 -31.99 39.46 -14.98
N ALA A 72 -30.73 39.01 -14.94
CA ALA A 72 -29.65 39.59 -15.74
C ALA A 72 -29.70 39.17 -17.23
N ILE A 73 -30.62 38.28 -17.61
CA ILE A 73 -30.77 37.83 -19.01
C ILE A 73 -31.29 39.00 -19.87
N PRO A 74 -30.72 39.27 -21.06
CA PRO A 74 -31.15 40.40 -21.87
C PRO A 74 -32.59 40.22 -22.37
N ARG A 75 -33.48 41.15 -22.00
CA ARG A 75 -34.91 41.17 -22.35
C ARG A 75 -35.27 42.44 -23.10
N LYS A 76 -36.26 42.37 -24.00
CA LYS A 76 -36.90 43.50 -24.67
C LYS A 76 -37.83 44.23 -23.69
N ASN A 77 -38.28 45.44 -24.03
CA ASN A 77 -39.20 46.25 -23.20
C ASN A 77 -40.49 45.51 -22.82
N ALA A 78 -40.95 44.56 -23.64
CA ALA A 78 -42.11 43.71 -23.38
C ALA A 78 -41.83 42.49 -22.48
N GLY A 79 -40.66 42.41 -21.83
CA GLY A 79 -40.27 41.31 -20.93
C GLY A 79 -39.73 40.04 -21.59
N ARG A 80 -39.91 39.88 -22.91
CA ARG A 80 -39.41 38.74 -23.69
C ARG A 80 -37.88 38.76 -23.83
N VAL A 81 -37.22 37.61 -23.70
CA VAL A 81 -35.77 37.45 -23.95
C VAL A 81 -35.41 37.88 -25.38
N THR A 82 -34.26 38.53 -25.55
CA THR A 82 -33.81 39.02 -26.86
C THR A 82 -33.61 37.88 -27.87
N ASP A 83 -33.90 38.15 -29.15
CA ASP A 83 -33.86 37.12 -30.21
C ASP A 83 -32.46 36.54 -30.39
N GLY A 84 -31.41 37.36 -30.22
CA GLY A 84 -30.03 36.89 -30.28
C GLY A 84 -29.68 35.90 -29.17
N PHE A 85 -30.20 36.12 -27.95
CA PHE A 85 -29.99 35.20 -26.83
C PHE A 85 -30.81 33.91 -27.00
N LEU A 86 -32.07 34.02 -27.45
CA LEU A 86 -32.90 32.84 -27.78
C LEU A 86 -32.27 31.95 -28.85
N LYS A 87 -31.69 32.55 -29.91
CA LYS A 87 -31.05 31.80 -30.99
C LYS A 87 -29.89 30.92 -30.51
N ALA A 88 -29.18 31.31 -29.45
CA ALA A 88 -28.09 30.50 -28.87
C ALA A 88 -28.60 29.24 -28.16
N TYR A 89 -29.83 29.26 -27.66
CA TYR A 89 -30.44 28.17 -26.87
C TYR A 89 -31.58 27.44 -27.59
N VAL A 90 -31.91 27.82 -28.83
CA VAL A 90 -33.02 27.23 -29.61
C VAL A 90 -32.90 25.70 -29.75
N HIS A 91 -31.67 25.18 -29.79
CA HIS A 91 -31.39 23.74 -29.85
C HIS A 91 -31.96 22.96 -28.67
N LEU A 92 -32.16 23.62 -27.52
CA LEU A 92 -32.71 22.99 -26.33
C LEU A 92 -34.20 22.65 -26.50
N MET A 93 -34.94 23.34 -27.37
CA MET A 93 -36.38 23.07 -27.57
C MET A 93 -36.68 21.62 -28.00
N ALA A 94 -35.67 20.90 -28.52
CA ALA A 94 -35.74 19.47 -28.84
C ALA A 94 -35.80 18.55 -27.60
N GLY A 95 -35.86 19.12 -26.40
CA GLY A 95 -36.06 18.40 -25.15
C GLY A 95 -34.79 18.04 -24.41
N GLY A 96 -34.97 17.50 -23.21
CA GLY A 96 -33.92 16.89 -22.40
C GLY A 96 -34.34 16.61 -20.96
N MET A 97 -33.42 15.99 -20.21
CA MET A 97 -33.64 15.66 -18.80
C MET A 97 -33.29 16.84 -17.89
N TRP A 98 -34.30 17.35 -17.19
CA TRP A 98 -34.14 18.27 -16.07
C TRP A 98 -33.83 17.53 -14.78
N MET A 99 -32.82 18.01 -14.06
CA MET A 99 -32.41 17.54 -12.74
C MET A 99 -32.59 18.67 -11.74
N GLY A 100 -33.64 18.56 -10.92
CA GLY A 100 -33.93 19.50 -9.83
C GLY A 100 -33.07 19.26 -8.59
N SER A 101 -33.01 20.24 -7.70
CA SER A 101 -32.28 20.18 -6.43
C SER A 101 -33.10 20.78 -5.28
N LEU A 102 -32.70 20.53 -4.03
CA LEU A 102 -33.32 21.10 -2.82
C LEU A 102 -32.46 22.23 -2.24
N ASP A 103 -33.10 23.32 -1.79
CA ASP A 103 -32.38 24.47 -1.23
C ASP A 103 -32.05 24.29 0.26
N PRO A 104 -30.76 24.20 0.66
CA PRO A 104 -30.37 24.00 2.04
C PRO A 104 -30.67 25.19 2.96
N TYR A 105 -31.00 26.36 2.39
CA TYR A 105 -31.35 27.57 3.15
C TYR A 105 -32.86 27.89 3.14
N ASN A 106 -33.67 27.11 2.42
CA ASN A 106 -35.11 27.29 2.35
C ASN A 106 -35.84 26.01 2.74
N ASN A 107 -35.57 25.51 3.95
CA ASN A 107 -36.19 24.32 4.54
C ASN A 107 -36.21 23.10 3.60
N TRP A 108 -35.14 22.92 2.80
CA TRP A 108 -34.99 21.84 1.83
C TRP A 108 -36.15 21.74 0.84
N GLN A 109 -36.78 22.86 0.49
CA GLN A 109 -37.78 22.92 -0.57
C GLN A 109 -37.11 22.85 -1.96
N PRO A 110 -37.82 22.39 -3.01
CA PRO A 110 -37.29 22.40 -4.36
C PRO A 110 -36.82 23.80 -4.75
N MET A 111 -35.59 23.89 -5.26
CA MET A 111 -35.01 25.15 -5.71
C MET A 111 -35.37 25.40 -7.18
N GLU A 112 -35.46 26.68 -7.57
CA GLU A 112 -35.66 27.05 -8.99
C GLU A 112 -34.46 26.67 -9.87
N TRP A 113 -33.28 26.56 -9.27
CA TRP A 113 -32.05 26.18 -9.95
C TRP A 113 -31.98 24.65 -10.18
N GLY A 114 -31.49 24.25 -11.34
CA GLY A 114 -31.21 22.86 -11.67
C GLY A 114 -30.34 22.79 -12.91
N ARG A 115 -30.15 21.59 -13.46
CA ARG A 115 -29.38 21.41 -14.70
C ARG A 115 -30.15 20.62 -15.72
N LEU A 116 -30.01 21.02 -16.97
CA LEU A 116 -30.60 20.34 -18.12
C LEU A 116 -29.52 19.53 -18.83
N LYS A 117 -29.78 18.24 -19.05
CA LYS A 117 -29.05 17.43 -20.01
C LYS A 117 -29.85 17.40 -21.33
N PRO A 118 -29.48 18.20 -22.34
CA PRO A 118 -30.24 18.28 -23.59
C PRO A 118 -30.14 17.00 -24.41
N THR A 119 -31.21 16.67 -25.14
CA THR A 119 -31.23 15.59 -26.13
C THR A 119 -30.16 15.81 -27.21
N HIS A 120 -29.97 17.07 -27.62
CA HIS A 120 -28.98 17.48 -28.62
C HIS A 120 -28.01 18.52 -28.03
N PRO A 121 -26.90 18.10 -27.42
CA PRO A 121 -25.89 19.01 -26.88
C PRO A 121 -25.30 19.92 -27.97
N ARG A 122 -25.23 21.23 -27.72
CA ARG A 122 -24.46 22.13 -28.58
C ARG A 122 -22.96 21.92 -28.42
N ILE A 123 -22.20 22.30 -29.45
CA ILE A 123 -20.74 22.33 -29.40
C ILE A 123 -20.29 23.69 -28.83
N ASP A 124 -19.43 23.65 -27.82
CA ASP A 124 -18.69 24.82 -27.34
C ASP A 124 -17.73 25.29 -28.44
N LEU A 125 -17.93 26.49 -28.96
CA LEU A 125 -17.17 27.04 -30.09
C LEU A 125 -15.69 27.29 -29.76
N GLU A 126 -15.36 27.51 -28.49
CA GLU A 126 -13.97 27.72 -28.05
C GLU A 126 -13.25 26.40 -27.79
N LYS A 127 -13.95 25.43 -27.20
CA LYS A 127 -13.37 24.15 -26.76
C LYS A 127 -13.53 23.01 -27.76
N GLY A 128 -14.38 23.18 -28.77
CA GLY A 128 -14.72 22.16 -29.77
C GLY A 128 -15.36 20.89 -29.16
N LYS A 129 -15.99 20.99 -27.98
CA LYS A 129 -16.55 19.86 -27.24
C LYS A 129 -18.05 20.03 -27.01
N PRO A 130 -18.82 18.93 -26.97
CA PRO A 130 -20.25 19.01 -26.63
C PRO A 130 -20.45 19.45 -25.17
N VAL A 131 -21.34 20.43 -24.97
CA VAL A 131 -21.79 20.89 -23.65
C VAL A 131 -22.85 19.91 -23.15
N LYS A 132 -22.42 18.89 -22.41
CA LYS A 132 -23.29 17.79 -21.97
C LYS A 132 -24.40 18.24 -21.01
N TYR A 133 -24.19 19.33 -20.27
CA TYR A 133 -25.12 19.84 -19.26
C TYR A 133 -25.15 21.37 -19.31
N GLU A 134 -26.35 21.93 -19.29
CA GLU A 134 -26.60 23.37 -19.26
C GLU A 134 -27.09 23.79 -17.87
N SER A 135 -26.46 24.80 -17.31
CA SER A 135 -26.89 25.47 -16.07
C SER A 135 -27.62 26.77 -16.44
N PRO A 136 -28.54 27.25 -15.58
CA PRO A 136 -29.19 28.54 -15.75
C PRO A 136 -28.18 29.66 -16.05
N PRO A 137 -28.25 30.31 -17.23
CA PRO A 137 -27.27 31.32 -17.60
C PRO A 137 -27.34 32.54 -16.69
N LYS A 138 -26.18 33.12 -16.40
CA LYS A 138 -26.02 34.29 -15.51
C LYS A 138 -26.53 34.02 -14.08
N VAL A 139 -26.51 32.78 -13.64
CA VAL A 139 -26.66 32.38 -12.24
C VAL A 139 -25.38 31.66 -11.81
N PRO A 140 -24.83 31.93 -10.61
CA PRO A 140 -23.76 31.09 -10.07
C PRO A 140 -24.18 29.62 -10.02
N ASN A 141 -23.25 28.71 -10.28
CA ASN A 141 -23.52 27.28 -10.08
C ASN A 141 -23.86 27.02 -8.60
N ARG A 142 -24.89 26.21 -8.36
CA ARG A 142 -25.26 25.67 -7.04
C ARG A 142 -24.85 24.19 -6.97
N VAL A 143 -24.96 23.56 -5.81
CA VAL A 143 -24.79 22.09 -5.67
C VAL A 143 -26.14 21.38 -5.72
N THR A 144 -26.13 20.10 -6.09
CA THR A 144 -27.35 19.29 -6.23
C THR A 144 -27.58 18.41 -5.00
N TYR A 145 -28.69 18.68 -4.31
CA TYR A 145 -29.26 17.87 -3.23
C TYR A 145 -30.52 17.16 -3.75
N PHE A 146 -30.54 15.83 -3.69
CA PHE A 146 -31.69 15.06 -4.13
C PHE A 146 -32.77 14.93 -3.03
N ASP A 147 -34.03 14.85 -3.43
CA ASP A 147 -35.12 14.35 -2.59
C ASP A 147 -35.00 12.82 -2.47
N VAL A 148 -34.69 12.35 -1.26
CA VAL A 148 -34.37 10.95 -0.96
C VAL A 148 -35.58 10.24 -0.37
N ALA A 149 -36.05 9.19 -1.05
CA ALA A 149 -37.17 8.37 -0.60
C ALA A 149 -36.86 7.60 0.69
N ASN A 150 -37.91 7.30 1.47
CA ASN A 150 -37.80 6.61 2.76
C ASN A 150 -37.08 5.25 2.68
N CYS A 151 -37.25 4.49 1.60
CA CYS A 151 -36.57 3.21 1.42
C CYS A 151 -35.04 3.36 1.35
N ILE A 152 -34.56 4.43 0.71
CA ILE A 152 -33.14 4.74 0.56
C ILE A 152 -32.59 5.39 1.83
N TRP A 153 -33.38 6.25 2.49
CA TRP A 153 -33.03 6.75 3.82
C TRP A 153 -32.84 5.58 4.81
N ASN A 154 -33.74 4.59 4.80
CA ASN A 154 -33.57 3.40 5.64
C ASN A 154 -32.29 2.61 5.29
N LEU A 155 -31.90 2.58 4.02
CA LEU A 155 -30.64 1.97 3.58
C LEU A 155 -29.42 2.72 4.14
N VAL A 156 -29.42 4.05 4.07
CA VAL A 156 -28.39 4.93 4.65
C VAL A 156 -28.28 4.70 6.17
N ALA A 157 -29.41 4.72 6.88
CA ALA A 157 -29.48 4.51 8.32
C ALA A 157 -28.87 3.15 8.74
N ARG A 158 -29.21 2.07 8.02
CA ARG A 158 -28.62 0.75 8.25
C ARG A 158 -27.12 0.72 7.96
N ARG A 159 -26.69 1.33 6.85
CA ARG A 159 -25.27 1.36 6.45
C ARG A 159 -24.38 1.97 7.52
N TYR A 160 -24.81 3.05 8.14
CA TYR A 160 -24.03 3.75 9.17
C TYR A 160 -24.38 3.32 10.59
N ASN A 161 -25.28 2.33 10.76
CA ASN A 161 -25.78 1.87 12.05
C ASN A 161 -26.36 3.00 12.93
N ILE A 162 -27.07 3.93 12.30
CA ILE A 162 -27.70 5.07 12.97
C ILE A 162 -29.20 4.86 12.92
N LYS A 163 -29.85 4.93 14.08
CA LYS A 163 -31.30 4.82 14.14
C LYS A 163 -31.92 6.08 13.54
N ARG A 164 -32.92 5.88 12.67
CA ARG A 164 -33.72 6.99 12.16
C ARG A 164 -34.57 7.66 13.26
N TYR A 165 -34.99 6.86 14.24
CA TYR A 165 -35.79 7.27 15.39
C TYR A 165 -35.37 6.45 16.61
N ASP A 166 -35.26 7.07 17.79
CA ASP A 166 -34.83 6.37 19.02
C ASP A 166 -35.88 5.39 19.55
N SER A 167 -37.16 5.67 19.31
CA SER A 167 -38.27 4.80 19.68
C SER A 167 -39.48 4.93 18.73
N PRO A 168 -40.41 3.96 18.73
CA PRO A 168 -41.71 4.09 18.03
C PRO A 168 -42.56 5.25 18.54
N LEU A 169 -42.39 5.67 19.80
CA LEU A 169 -43.05 6.85 20.36
C LEU A 169 -42.45 8.14 19.80
N THR A 170 -41.12 8.24 19.74
CA THR A 170 -40.38 9.34 19.11
C THR A 170 -40.79 9.50 17.66
N ARG A 171 -40.89 8.40 16.90
CA ARG A 171 -41.39 8.41 15.51
C ARG A 171 -42.79 9.02 15.40
N ARG A 172 -43.74 8.60 16.25
CA ARG A 172 -45.12 9.10 16.23
C ARG A 172 -45.23 10.56 16.65
N LEU A 173 -44.41 11.00 17.61
CA LEU A 173 -44.37 12.40 18.06
C LEU A 173 -43.73 13.30 17.01
N GLN A 174 -42.62 12.87 16.40
CA GLN A 174 -41.88 13.62 15.39
C GLN A 174 -42.69 13.74 14.08
N ASP A 175 -43.31 12.65 13.59
CA ASP A 175 -44.18 12.68 12.41
C ASP A 175 -45.43 13.58 12.61
N ARG A 176 -45.82 13.88 13.86
CA ARG A 176 -46.99 14.70 14.21
C ARG A 176 -46.65 16.16 14.51
N LEU A 177 -45.41 16.45 14.93
CA LEU A 177 -44.97 17.78 15.40
C LEU A 177 -43.98 18.47 14.45
N ASN A 178 -43.08 17.74 13.78
CA ASN A 178 -42.10 18.28 12.82
C ASN A 178 -41.62 17.16 11.86
N LEU A 179 -42.08 17.18 10.61
CA LEU A 179 -41.65 16.24 9.56
C LEU A 179 -40.15 16.42 9.25
N LEU A 180 -39.29 15.67 9.93
CA LEU A 180 -37.84 15.67 9.70
C LEU A 180 -37.53 15.18 8.28
N ARG A 181 -36.84 15.99 7.49
CA ARG A 181 -36.39 15.64 6.12
C ARG A 181 -35.05 14.93 6.16
N PHE A 182 -34.74 14.18 5.10
CA PHE A 182 -33.49 13.39 5.00
C PHE A 182 -32.24 14.23 5.28
N TRP A 183 -32.10 15.40 4.64
CA TRP A 183 -30.90 16.24 4.82
C TRP A 183 -30.83 16.93 6.18
N GLU A 184 -31.97 17.20 6.83
CA GLU A 184 -32.01 17.67 8.23
C GLU A 184 -31.50 16.58 9.16
N TRP A 185 -31.92 15.33 8.94
CA TRP A 185 -31.39 14.19 9.68
C TRP A 185 -29.90 13.98 9.44
N VAL A 186 -29.39 14.19 8.22
CA VAL A 186 -27.94 14.17 7.96
C VAL A 186 -27.23 15.32 8.68
N ILE A 187 -27.84 16.49 8.84
CA ILE A 187 -27.27 17.58 9.65
C ILE A 187 -27.16 17.16 11.13
N THR A 188 -28.15 16.46 11.69
CA THR A 188 -28.08 16.06 13.10
C THR A 188 -27.12 14.90 13.41
N HIS A 189 -26.55 14.25 12.38
CA HIS A 189 -25.65 13.11 12.54
C HIS A 189 -24.28 13.34 11.84
N PRO A 190 -23.38 14.13 12.44
CA PRO A 190 -22.04 14.42 11.89
C PRO A 190 -21.13 13.22 11.68
N GLU A 191 -21.43 12.09 12.30
CA GLU A 191 -20.75 10.82 12.08
C GLU A 191 -20.96 10.26 10.66
N ILE A 192 -21.97 10.72 9.92
CA ILE A 192 -22.23 10.29 8.54
C ILE A 192 -21.27 11.00 7.58
N PRO A 193 -20.40 10.28 6.86
CA PRO A 193 -19.53 10.88 5.86
C PRO A 193 -20.31 11.34 4.63
N ILE A 194 -19.90 12.47 4.05
CA ILE A 194 -20.52 13.06 2.85
C ILE A 194 -19.59 12.89 1.66
N ILE A 195 -20.06 12.23 0.60
CA ILE A 195 -19.31 12.06 -0.64
C ILE A 195 -19.61 13.19 -1.63
N LEU A 196 -18.57 13.88 -2.09
CA LEU A 196 -18.66 14.87 -3.16
C LEU A 196 -18.24 14.23 -4.47
N CYS A 197 -19.11 14.27 -5.48
CA CYS A 197 -18.81 13.73 -6.81
C CYS A 197 -19.18 14.71 -7.92
N GLU A 198 -18.55 14.55 -9.10
CA GLU A 198 -18.84 15.38 -10.26
C GLU A 198 -20.05 14.83 -11.04
N GLY A 199 -21.18 15.52 -10.96
CA GLY A 199 -22.38 15.22 -11.75
C GLY A 199 -23.48 14.46 -10.99
N GLU A 200 -24.71 14.71 -11.43
CA GLU A 200 -25.96 14.34 -10.77
C GLU A 200 -26.19 12.83 -10.77
N LYS A 201 -25.94 12.15 -11.90
CA LYS A 201 -26.13 10.69 -12.02
C LYS A 201 -25.24 9.90 -11.05
N LYS A 202 -24.03 10.38 -10.78
CA LYS A 202 -23.06 9.76 -9.86
C LYS A 202 -23.51 9.86 -8.41
N ALA A 203 -23.97 11.04 -7.99
CA ALA A 203 -24.53 11.22 -6.64
C ALA A 203 -25.81 10.38 -6.47
N ALA A 204 -26.68 10.35 -7.48
CA ALA A 204 -27.89 9.54 -7.47
C ALA A 204 -27.58 8.02 -7.38
N CYS A 205 -26.57 7.56 -8.11
CA CYS A 205 -26.07 6.18 -8.05
C CYS A 205 -25.54 5.83 -6.64
N LEU A 206 -24.71 6.70 -6.05
CA LEU A 206 -24.17 6.51 -4.69
C LEU A 206 -25.27 6.47 -3.62
N LEU A 207 -26.24 7.39 -3.69
CA LEU A 207 -27.42 7.39 -2.82
C LEU A 207 -28.22 6.09 -2.95
N SER A 208 -28.36 5.56 -4.18
CA SER A 208 -29.04 4.29 -4.43
C SER A 208 -28.38 3.09 -3.75
N LEU A 209 -27.08 3.20 -3.41
CA LEU A 209 -26.31 2.21 -2.64
C LEU A 209 -26.20 2.52 -1.14
N GLY A 210 -26.88 3.56 -0.67
CA GLY A 210 -26.92 3.97 0.73
C GLY A 210 -25.79 4.89 1.17
N PHE A 211 -24.95 5.40 0.25
CA PHE A 211 -23.94 6.41 0.57
C PHE A 211 -24.55 7.82 0.48
N VAL A 212 -24.30 8.68 1.46
CA VAL A 212 -24.73 10.08 1.38
C VAL A 212 -23.82 10.82 0.41
N ALA A 213 -24.38 11.27 -0.71
CA ALA A 213 -23.62 11.92 -1.77
C ALA A 213 -24.28 13.22 -2.24
N ILE A 214 -23.44 14.22 -2.57
CA ILE A 214 -23.83 15.52 -3.13
C ILE A 214 -23.18 15.65 -4.50
N ALA A 215 -23.95 16.11 -5.48
CA ALA A 215 -23.46 16.34 -6.82
C ALA A 215 -22.94 17.77 -7.00
N LEU A 216 -21.71 17.87 -7.51
CA LEU A 216 -21.11 19.12 -7.95
C LEU A 216 -21.29 19.27 -9.47
N PRO A 217 -21.65 20.47 -9.99
CA PRO A 217 -21.80 20.67 -11.44
C PRO A 217 -20.53 20.46 -12.27
N GLY A 218 -19.38 20.53 -11.61
CA GLY A 218 -18.05 20.31 -12.14
C GLY A 218 -17.03 20.20 -11.00
N ILE A 219 -15.85 19.65 -11.27
CA ILE A 219 -14.79 19.43 -10.26
C ILE A 219 -14.40 20.68 -9.46
N TRP A 220 -14.55 21.88 -10.03
CA TRP A 220 -14.17 23.14 -9.40
C TRP A 220 -15.28 23.75 -8.52
N ASN A 221 -16.48 23.16 -8.51
CA ASN A 221 -17.66 23.72 -7.85
C ASN A 221 -17.84 23.30 -6.39
N GLY A 222 -16.85 22.61 -5.79
CA GLY A 222 -16.83 22.39 -4.34
C GLY A 222 -16.43 23.62 -3.53
N ARG A 223 -16.01 24.69 -4.21
CA ARG A 223 -15.50 25.93 -3.61
C ARG A 223 -15.87 27.16 -4.45
N VAL A 224 -15.81 28.34 -3.85
CA VAL A 224 -15.95 29.64 -4.52
C VAL A 224 -14.73 30.52 -4.23
N GLY A 225 -14.41 31.44 -5.13
CA GLY A 225 -13.19 32.27 -5.06
C GLY A 225 -12.38 32.19 -6.37
N LYS A 226 -11.55 33.19 -6.64
CA LYS A 226 -10.73 33.27 -7.86
C LYS A 226 -9.22 33.34 -7.58
N LYS A 227 -8.79 33.54 -6.33
CA LYS A 227 -7.39 33.73 -5.90
C LYS A 227 -7.09 32.84 -4.70
N ASP A 228 -5.83 32.43 -4.54
CA ASP A 228 -5.43 31.47 -3.49
C ASP A 228 -5.72 31.91 -2.04
N PHE A 229 -6.03 33.19 -1.82
CA PHE A 229 -6.38 33.76 -0.51
C PHE A 229 -7.88 34.07 -0.33
N ASP A 230 -8.71 33.93 -1.36
CA ASP A 230 -10.16 34.20 -1.29
C ASP A 230 -11.03 32.94 -1.43
N GLU A 231 -10.40 31.76 -1.49
CA GLU A 231 -11.10 30.50 -1.63
C GLU A 231 -11.76 30.08 -0.33
N ARG A 232 -13.05 29.77 -0.44
CA ARG A 232 -13.87 29.26 0.64
C ARG A 232 -14.74 28.12 0.14
N LEU A 233 -15.17 27.28 1.08
CA LEU A 233 -16.08 26.18 0.79
C LEU A 233 -17.33 26.72 0.11
N HIS A 234 -17.87 25.96 -0.85
CA HIS A 234 -19.08 26.40 -1.55
C HIS A 234 -20.21 26.68 -0.54
N PRO A 235 -20.93 27.82 -0.63
CA PRO A 235 -21.93 28.20 0.37
C PRO A 235 -22.95 27.10 0.65
N ASP A 236 -23.48 26.47 -0.40
CA ASP A 236 -24.44 25.38 -0.24
C ASP A 236 -23.95 24.17 0.55
N LEU A 237 -22.63 23.97 0.70
CA LEU A 237 -22.05 22.87 1.49
C LEU A 237 -21.89 23.24 2.98
N LEU A 238 -21.89 24.53 3.32
CA LEU A 238 -21.70 25.01 4.69
C LEU A 238 -22.71 24.48 5.71
N PRO A 239 -24.02 24.34 5.40
CA PRO A 239 -25.00 23.80 6.35
C PRO A 239 -24.68 22.38 6.83
N LEU A 240 -23.90 21.62 6.05
CA LEU A 240 -23.46 20.28 6.37
C LEU A 240 -22.03 20.23 6.92
N ALA A 241 -21.29 21.34 6.91
CA ALA A 241 -19.87 21.39 7.29
C ALA A 241 -19.68 21.65 8.79
N GLN A 242 -19.98 20.64 9.61
CA GLN A 242 -19.78 20.69 11.07
C GLN A 242 -18.35 20.27 11.45
N PRO A 243 -17.74 20.85 12.50
CA PRO A 243 -16.41 20.46 12.97
C PRO A 243 -16.30 18.94 13.21
N GLY A 244 -15.24 18.33 12.70
CA GLY A 244 -15.01 16.89 12.78
C GLY A 244 -15.77 16.03 11.76
N ARG A 245 -16.78 16.56 11.04
CA ARG A 245 -17.49 15.79 10.00
C ARG A 245 -16.55 15.42 8.86
N LYS A 246 -16.67 14.20 8.36
CA LYS A 246 -15.88 13.68 7.24
C LYS A 246 -16.53 14.00 5.88
N PHE A 247 -15.77 14.62 4.98
CA PHE A 247 -16.09 14.71 3.56
C PHE A 247 -15.12 13.87 2.74
N ILE A 248 -15.65 13.17 1.73
CA ILE A 248 -14.89 12.30 0.84
C ILE A 248 -15.05 12.80 -0.59
N ILE A 249 -13.98 13.21 -1.24
CA ILE A 249 -14.01 13.63 -2.65
C ILE A 249 -13.82 12.39 -3.54
N LEU A 250 -14.77 12.12 -4.42
CA LEU A 250 -14.76 11.02 -5.38
C LEU A 250 -15.03 11.55 -6.79
N PHE A 251 -13.97 11.90 -7.52
CA PHE A 251 -14.04 12.37 -8.91
C PHE A 251 -13.68 11.26 -9.90
N ASP A 252 -14.00 11.50 -11.17
CA ASP A 252 -13.83 10.54 -12.25
C ASP A 252 -12.38 10.08 -12.42
N TYR A 253 -12.21 8.83 -12.82
CA TYR A 253 -10.92 8.28 -13.23
C TYR A 253 -10.46 8.94 -14.55
N GLU A 254 -9.23 9.45 -14.57
CA GLU A 254 -8.66 10.16 -15.72
C GLU A 254 -7.23 9.73 -16.04
N THR A 255 -6.99 9.44 -17.31
CA THR A 255 -5.70 8.98 -17.86
C THR A 255 -4.92 10.12 -18.53
N LYS A 256 -5.61 11.15 -19.02
CA LYS A 256 -4.98 12.30 -19.71
C LYS A 256 -4.30 13.21 -18.70
N LEU A 257 -2.98 13.35 -18.78
CA LEU A 257 -2.14 14.13 -17.86
C LEU A 257 -2.69 15.53 -17.56
N LYS A 258 -3.05 16.31 -18.59
CA LYS A 258 -3.59 17.67 -18.41
C LYS A 258 -4.89 17.69 -17.60
N THR A 259 -5.81 16.80 -17.89
CA THR A 259 -7.09 16.73 -17.17
C THR A 259 -6.87 16.17 -15.76
N ARG A 260 -6.03 15.15 -15.60
CA ARG A 260 -5.64 14.58 -14.31
C ARG A 260 -5.00 15.63 -13.40
N TRP A 261 -4.20 16.56 -13.93
CA TRP A 261 -3.66 17.70 -13.18
C TRP A 261 -4.77 18.66 -12.72
N SER A 262 -5.74 18.96 -13.60
CA SER A 262 -6.89 19.78 -13.24
C SER A 262 -7.73 19.13 -12.14
N VAL A 263 -7.98 17.83 -12.21
CA VAL A 263 -8.69 17.06 -11.17
C VAL A 263 -7.94 17.14 -9.85
N TYR A 264 -6.63 16.88 -9.85
CA TYR A 264 -5.80 17.00 -8.66
C TYR A 264 -5.87 18.38 -8.01
N GLN A 265 -5.71 19.45 -8.79
CA GLN A 265 -5.77 20.81 -8.28
C GLN A 265 -7.16 21.14 -7.71
N ALA A 266 -8.22 20.71 -8.38
CA ALA A 266 -9.59 20.91 -7.92
C ALA A 266 -9.87 20.17 -6.61
N THR A 267 -9.46 18.89 -6.52
CA THR A 267 -9.58 18.06 -5.31
C THR A 267 -8.80 18.68 -4.15
N VAL A 268 -7.53 19.04 -4.35
CA VAL A 268 -6.69 19.61 -3.28
C VAL A 268 -7.26 20.93 -2.77
N ARG A 269 -7.66 21.83 -3.67
CA ARG A 269 -8.18 23.14 -3.27
C ARG A 269 -9.54 23.02 -2.58
N THR A 270 -10.42 22.18 -3.08
CA THR A 270 -11.71 21.88 -2.41
C THR A 270 -11.46 21.27 -1.04
N GLY A 271 -10.57 20.28 -0.93
CA GLY A 271 -10.23 19.65 0.34
C GLY A 271 -9.67 20.63 1.37
N LYS A 272 -8.79 21.55 0.96
CA LYS A 272 -8.28 22.60 1.87
C LYS A 272 -9.40 23.51 2.38
N THR A 273 -10.37 23.85 1.53
CA THR A 273 -11.53 24.66 1.99
C THR A 273 -12.43 23.89 2.96
N ILE A 274 -12.55 22.57 2.82
CA ILE A 274 -13.25 21.70 3.78
C ILE A 274 -12.50 21.66 5.12
N GLU A 275 -11.18 21.46 5.10
CA GLU A 275 -10.35 21.46 6.31
C GLU A 275 -10.37 22.82 7.02
N SER A 276 -10.42 23.93 6.27
CA SER A 276 -10.45 25.28 6.82
C SER A 276 -11.71 25.60 7.64
N VAL A 277 -12.80 24.86 7.43
CA VAL A 277 -14.04 25.01 8.22
C VAL A 277 -14.14 23.97 9.35
N GLY A 278 -13.05 23.25 9.64
CA GLY A 278 -12.96 22.29 10.75
C GLY A 278 -13.42 20.87 10.42
N CYS A 279 -13.75 20.57 9.17
CA CYS A 279 -14.12 19.22 8.72
C CYS A 279 -12.88 18.38 8.36
N ALA A 280 -13.01 17.06 8.38
CA ALA A 280 -12.00 16.17 7.83
C ALA A 280 -12.21 15.96 6.32
N CYS A 281 -11.15 15.95 5.53
CA CYS A 281 -11.22 15.68 4.09
C CYS A 281 -10.40 14.45 3.69
N GLU A 282 -11.06 13.52 3.03
CA GLU A 282 -10.46 12.35 2.40
C GLU A 282 -10.76 12.33 0.89
N VAL A 283 -9.98 11.55 0.13
CA VAL A 283 -10.08 11.42 -1.32
C VAL A 283 -10.12 9.95 -1.69
N ALA A 284 -11.25 9.51 -2.23
CA ALA A 284 -11.43 8.16 -2.75
C ALA A 284 -11.09 8.13 -4.25
N LEU A 285 -10.40 7.07 -4.70
CA LEU A 285 -9.94 6.94 -6.08
C LEU A 285 -10.54 5.70 -6.74
N LEU A 286 -11.19 5.90 -7.87
CA LEU A 286 -11.67 4.78 -8.69
C LEU A 286 -10.47 4.05 -9.33
N PRO A 287 -10.48 2.71 -9.38
CA PRO A 287 -9.36 1.91 -9.88
C PRO A 287 -9.21 1.96 -11.41
N GLY A 288 -10.22 2.44 -12.14
CA GLY A 288 -10.30 2.37 -13.59
C GLY A 288 -10.52 0.94 -14.13
N PRO A 289 -10.75 0.77 -15.44
CA PRO A 289 -10.74 1.79 -16.48
C PRO A 289 -12.06 2.59 -16.60
N GLU A 290 -13.09 2.22 -15.85
CA GLU A 290 -14.38 2.93 -15.85
C GLU A 290 -14.19 4.37 -15.36
N LYS A 291 -14.79 5.35 -16.04
CA LYS A 291 -14.54 6.77 -15.76
C LYS A 291 -15.37 7.27 -14.59
N GLY A 292 -16.69 7.12 -14.65
CA GLY A 292 -17.60 7.54 -13.59
C GLY A 292 -17.85 6.44 -12.57
N VAL A 293 -18.22 6.84 -11.35
CA VAL A 293 -18.66 5.87 -10.32
C VAL A 293 -19.96 5.16 -10.71
N ASP A 294 -20.84 5.83 -11.46
CA ASP A 294 -22.04 5.24 -12.05
C ASP A 294 -21.69 4.14 -13.07
N ASP A 295 -20.76 4.42 -13.98
CA ASP A 295 -20.24 3.41 -14.92
C ASP A 295 -19.60 2.22 -14.17
N PHE A 296 -18.81 2.51 -13.12
CA PHE A 296 -18.18 1.50 -12.28
C PHE A 296 -19.22 0.60 -11.61
N VAL A 297 -20.31 1.17 -11.08
CA VAL A 297 -21.37 0.37 -10.44
C VAL A 297 -22.07 -0.54 -11.43
N VAL A 298 -22.38 -0.02 -12.63
CA VAL A 298 -23.04 -0.80 -13.69
C VAL A 298 -22.18 -1.99 -14.10
N GLU A 299 -20.88 -1.77 -14.34
CA GLU A 299 -19.96 -2.82 -14.78
C GLU A 299 -19.72 -3.89 -13.70
N ARG A 300 -19.63 -3.49 -12.43
CA ARG A 300 -19.37 -4.43 -11.32
C ARG A 300 -20.62 -5.16 -10.83
N GLY A 301 -21.81 -4.69 -11.19
CA GLY A 301 -23.08 -5.31 -10.83
C GLY A 301 -23.20 -5.58 -9.33
N ASN A 302 -23.49 -6.84 -8.95
CA ASN A 302 -23.71 -7.24 -7.55
C ASN A 302 -22.51 -6.99 -6.62
N TYR A 303 -21.30 -6.92 -7.16
CA TYR A 303 -20.07 -6.67 -6.38
C TYR A 303 -19.81 -5.19 -6.13
N ALA A 304 -20.50 -4.29 -6.85
CA ALA A 304 -20.24 -2.86 -6.85
C ALA A 304 -20.29 -2.24 -5.46
N ASN A 305 -21.33 -2.55 -4.67
CA ASN A 305 -21.55 -1.92 -3.36
C ASN A 305 -20.38 -2.16 -2.40
N ALA A 306 -19.85 -3.37 -2.37
CA ALA A 306 -18.78 -3.71 -1.45
C ALA A 306 -17.40 -3.31 -1.96
N LEU A 307 -17.18 -3.34 -3.28
CA LEU A 307 -15.98 -2.75 -3.87
C LEU A 307 -15.94 -1.24 -3.61
N LEU A 308 -17.07 -0.54 -3.75
CA LEU A 308 -17.15 0.88 -3.41
C LEU A 308 -16.99 1.14 -1.91
N THR A 309 -17.57 0.29 -1.05
CA THR A 309 -17.33 0.37 0.40
C THR A 309 -15.83 0.27 0.68
N ALA A 310 -15.15 -0.72 0.09
CA ALA A 310 -13.70 -0.85 0.23
C ALA A 310 -12.92 0.34 -0.34
N ILE A 311 -13.33 0.92 -1.47
CA ILE A 311 -12.69 2.13 -2.05
C ILE A 311 -12.87 3.35 -1.15
N ILE A 312 -14.05 3.50 -0.54
CA ILE A 312 -14.40 4.62 0.34
C ILE A 312 -13.67 4.47 1.69
N ASP A 313 -13.65 3.26 2.25
CA ASP A 313 -12.85 2.94 3.44
C ASP A 313 -11.35 3.08 3.13
N ASP A 314 -10.96 2.84 1.87
CA ASP A 314 -9.59 3.02 1.41
C ASP A 314 -9.22 4.47 1.04
N ALA A 315 -10.11 5.45 1.26
CA ALA A 315 -9.84 6.84 0.92
C ALA A 315 -8.56 7.38 1.57
N HIS A 316 -7.86 8.25 0.85
CA HIS A 316 -6.62 8.89 1.30
C HIS A 316 -6.95 10.15 2.09
N SER A 317 -6.23 10.43 3.19
CA SER A 317 -6.21 11.79 3.75
C SER A 317 -5.79 12.80 2.68
N LEU A 318 -6.19 14.07 2.80
CA LEU A 318 -5.79 15.09 1.81
C LEU A 318 -4.27 15.18 1.65
N LYS A 319 -3.52 15.03 2.77
CA LYS A 319 -2.06 14.99 2.80
C LYS A 319 -1.49 13.78 2.06
N ASP A 320 -2.09 12.60 2.25
CA ASP A 320 -1.65 11.37 1.58
C ASP A 320 -2.01 11.37 0.09
N TYR A 321 -3.15 11.95 -0.30
CA TYR A 321 -3.50 12.16 -1.71
C TYR A 321 -2.54 13.14 -2.40
N GLN A 322 -2.18 14.23 -1.71
CA GLN A 322 -1.14 15.13 -2.20
C GLN A 322 0.18 14.39 -2.40
N ARG A 323 0.61 13.60 -1.40
CA ARG A 323 1.81 12.78 -1.52
C ARG A 323 1.69 11.81 -2.69
N SER A 324 0.63 11.01 -2.80
CA SER A 324 0.47 9.98 -3.84
C SER A 324 0.50 10.55 -5.25
N TYR A 325 -0.03 11.76 -5.46
CA TYR A 325 0.05 12.45 -6.73
C TYR A 325 1.46 12.95 -7.06
N ILE A 326 2.19 13.43 -6.05
CA ILE A 326 3.55 13.95 -6.22
C ILE A 326 4.57 12.79 -6.30
N VAL A 327 4.28 11.60 -5.73
CA VAL A 327 5.16 10.39 -5.65
C VAL A 327 5.64 9.83 -6.99
N LYS A 328 5.24 10.38 -8.14
CA LYS A 328 5.96 10.11 -9.40
C LYS A 328 7.36 10.74 -9.50
N HIS A 329 7.77 11.60 -8.57
CA HIS A 329 9.11 12.20 -8.59
C HIS A 329 10.07 11.44 -7.68
N GLN A 330 11.01 10.70 -8.26
CA GLN A 330 12.07 10.01 -7.52
C GLN A 330 13.09 11.04 -6.97
N GLY A 331 13.53 10.87 -5.72
CA GLY A 331 14.55 11.70 -5.06
C GLY A 331 14.03 12.89 -4.22
N LEU A 332 14.97 13.72 -3.73
CA LEU A 332 14.73 14.86 -2.83
C LEU A 332 13.72 15.90 -3.35
N ARG A 333 12.80 16.33 -2.48
CA ARG A 333 11.85 17.45 -2.74
C ARG A 333 11.85 18.51 -1.67
N LYS A 334 11.89 18.07 -0.40
CA LYS A 334 11.84 18.98 0.75
C LYS A 334 13.12 19.81 0.84
N TYR A 335 14.26 19.20 0.50
CA TYR A 335 15.57 19.81 0.60
C TYR A 335 16.11 20.14 -0.79
N LYS A 336 16.35 21.44 -1.03
CA LYS A 336 17.01 21.90 -2.27
C LYS A 336 18.51 21.65 -2.18
N PRO A 337 19.19 21.37 -3.31
CA PRO A 337 20.65 21.30 -3.34
C PRO A 337 21.27 22.61 -2.85
N ASN A 338 22.14 22.53 -1.85
CA ASN A 338 22.99 23.65 -1.44
C ASN A 338 24.12 23.85 -2.46
N GLN A 339 24.58 22.77 -3.07
CA GLN A 339 25.57 22.78 -4.12
C GLN A 339 25.17 21.84 -5.26
N VAL A 340 25.24 22.35 -6.51
CA VAL A 340 25.02 21.56 -7.73
C VAL A 340 26.31 21.51 -8.53
N VAL A 341 26.71 20.32 -8.94
CA VAL A 341 27.84 20.10 -9.85
C VAL A 341 27.41 19.26 -11.04
N HIS A 342 28.18 19.36 -12.13
CA HIS A 342 27.98 18.58 -13.33
C HIS A 342 29.32 18.00 -13.78
N VAL A 343 29.76 16.95 -13.09
CA VAL A 343 31.06 16.32 -13.34
C VAL A 343 30.93 14.80 -13.39
N GLN A 344 31.69 14.17 -14.26
CA GLN A 344 31.71 12.71 -14.35
C GLN A 344 32.20 12.09 -13.04
N TYR A 345 33.30 12.62 -12.48
CA TYR A 345 33.83 12.19 -11.20
C TYR A 345 33.85 13.37 -10.22
N LEU A 346 33.28 13.19 -9.02
CA LEU A 346 33.22 14.22 -7.98
C LEU A 346 34.62 14.74 -7.57
N THR A 347 35.65 13.91 -7.71
CA THR A 347 37.05 14.30 -7.49
C THR A 347 37.55 15.36 -8.46
N GLN A 348 36.97 15.48 -9.67
CA GLN A 348 37.31 16.53 -10.64
C GLN A 348 36.86 17.92 -10.19
N ALA A 349 35.91 17.99 -9.26
CA ALA A 349 35.43 19.24 -8.70
C ALA A 349 36.14 19.61 -7.38
N LEU A 350 37.25 18.94 -7.02
CA LEU A 350 38.08 19.31 -5.86
C LEU A 350 39.12 20.36 -6.28
N VAL A 351 39.30 21.42 -5.47
CA VAL A 351 40.37 22.40 -5.67
C VAL A 351 41.67 21.88 -5.05
N VAL A 352 42.74 21.81 -5.83
CA VAL A 352 44.12 21.69 -5.32
C VAL A 352 44.57 23.10 -4.89
N PRO A 353 44.96 23.34 -3.62
CA PRO A 353 45.63 24.58 -3.26
C PRO A 353 46.94 24.66 -4.04
N ALA A 354 47.12 25.70 -4.87
CA ALA A 354 48.40 25.92 -5.54
C ALA A 354 49.50 26.03 -4.48
N GLU A 355 50.55 25.19 -4.59
CA GLU A 355 51.73 25.30 -3.76
C GLU A 355 52.37 26.70 -3.95
N PRO A 356 52.86 27.35 -2.88
CA PRO A 356 53.56 28.61 -3.02
C PRO A 356 54.90 28.37 -3.73
N GLU A 357 55.03 28.85 -4.97
CA GLU A 357 56.28 28.78 -5.73
C GLU A 357 57.46 29.40 -4.97
N PRO A 358 58.68 28.83 -5.11
CA PRO A 358 59.85 29.30 -4.41
C PRO A 358 60.35 30.63 -4.97
N LYS A 359 60.51 31.59 -4.06
CA LYS A 359 61.13 32.90 -4.30
C LYS A 359 62.51 32.75 -4.96
N THR A 360 62.70 33.32 -6.14
CA THR A 360 64.02 33.79 -6.59
C THR A 360 63.97 35.22 -7.10
N LYS A 361 65.04 35.95 -6.78
CA LYS A 361 65.20 37.40 -6.79
C LYS A 361 65.41 37.93 -8.22
N ASN A 362 64.93 39.12 -8.54
CA ASN A 362 65.77 40.33 -8.64
C ASN A 362 65.10 41.56 -9.29
N LEU A 363 65.41 42.71 -8.66
CA LEU A 363 65.65 44.05 -9.20
C LEU A 363 64.48 44.96 -9.66
N THR A 364 64.25 45.93 -8.77
CA THR A 364 63.67 47.30 -8.84
C THR A 364 64.03 48.13 -10.09
N PRO A 365 63.34 49.26 -10.43
CA PRO A 365 62.93 50.31 -9.47
C PRO A 365 61.62 51.12 -9.69
N LYS A 366 61.07 51.52 -8.53
CA LYS A 366 60.50 52.83 -8.11
C LYS A 366 59.49 53.54 -9.03
N THR A 367 58.30 53.85 -8.51
CA THR A 367 57.98 55.14 -7.84
C THR A 367 56.54 55.18 -7.27
N ASN A 368 56.43 55.61 -6.00
CA ASN A 368 55.44 56.47 -5.28
C ASN A 368 53.99 56.58 -5.82
N ALA A 369 52.90 56.60 -5.04
CA ALA A 369 52.64 57.12 -3.69
C ALA A 369 51.38 56.41 -3.10
N THR A 370 51.32 56.02 -1.82
CA THR A 370 50.65 56.75 -0.70
C THR A 370 49.28 57.31 -1.10
N THR A 371 48.13 56.94 -0.50
CA THR A 371 47.77 57.18 0.91
C THR A 371 46.45 56.45 1.24
N GLN A 372 46.38 55.76 2.38
CA GLN A 372 45.18 55.62 3.23
C GLN A 372 44.83 57.01 3.82
N PRO A 373 43.65 57.33 4.45
CA PRO A 373 42.99 56.48 5.45
C PRO A 373 41.46 56.65 5.73
N THR A 374 40.93 55.70 6.51
CA THR A 374 40.02 55.81 7.69
C THR A 374 38.57 56.32 7.64
N LEU A 375 37.68 55.49 8.25
CA LEU A 375 36.70 55.75 9.36
C LEU A 375 35.60 56.81 9.14
N ASP A 376 34.36 56.75 9.65
CA ASP A 376 33.50 55.79 10.35
C ASP A 376 32.10 56.45 10.45
N ILE A 377 31.02 55.64 10.47
CA ILE A 377 29.76 55.77 11.25
C ILE A 377 28.82 57.00 11.08
N SER A 378 27.54 56.71 10.74
CA SER A 378 26.35 57.23 11.48
C SER A 378 25.07 56.45 11.16
N ILE A 379 24.20 56.30 12.18
CA ILE A 379 23.04 55.39 12.33
C ILE A 379 21.70 56.18 12.23
N GLN A 380 20.57 55.45 12.06
CA GLN A 380 19.13 55.75 12.31
C GLN A 380 18.29 56.03 11.04
N GLU A 381 17.06 55.53 10.79
CA GLU A 381 16.01 54.81 11.54
C GLU A 381 14.97 54.18 10.55
N ASN A 382 14.16 53.19 10.98
CA ASN A 382 13.23 52.28 10.23
C ASN A 382 11.80 52.88 9.91
N PRO A 383 10.74 52.15 9.43
CA PRO A 383 10.42 51.29 8.24
C PRO A 383 9.02 51.69 7.60
N PRO A 384 8.12 50.82 7.03
CA PRO A 384 8.15 49.83 5.91
C PRO A 384 7.10 50.12 4.76
N LEU A 385 6.90 49.14 3.83
CA LEU A 385 5.88 48.96 2.73
C LEU A 385 6.43 49.18 1.30
N ASN A 386 6.10 48.41 0.25
CA ASN A 386 5.02 47.44 0.02
C ASN A 386 5.41 46.39 -1.07
N PHE A 387 4.80 45.22 -0.97
CA PHE A 387 5.07 43.96 -1.64
C PHE A 387 4.14 43.77 -2.86
N GLN A 388 4.17 44.67 -3.86
CA GLN A 388 3.16 44.65 -4.92
C GLN A 388 3.63 44.99 -6.34
N GLN A 389 4.83 44.58 -6.74
CA GLN A 389 5.27 44.85 -8.12
C GLN A 389 6.30 43.86 -8.70
N LEU A 390 5.98 42.55 -8.71
CA LEU A 390 6.78 41.55 -9.46
C LEU A 390 6.05 40.24 -9.80
N VAL A 391 4.77 40.28 -10.20
CA VAL A 391 4.04 39.06 -10.66
C VAL A 391 3.23 39.24 -11.97
N LEU A 392 3.30 40.36 -12.69
CA LEU A 392 2.45 40.54 -13.88
C LEU A 392 3.22 41.13 -15.06
N GLU A 393 4.03 40.31 -15.73
CA GLU A 393 4.42 40.58 -17.13
C GLU A 393 4.94 39.34 -17.88
N LEU A 394 4.39 38.16 -17.57
CA LEU A 394 4.50 36.99 -18.44
C LEU A 394 3.12 36.71 -19.05
N PHE A 395 2.99 37.17 -20.31
CA PHE A 395 2.01 36.82 -21.35
C PHE A 395 0.70 37.64 -21.48
N PRO A 396 0.58 38.38 -22.59
CA PRO A 396 -0.65 38.41 -23.41
C PRO A 396 -0.36 37.91 -24.84
N GLN A 397 -0.99 36.81 -25.25
CA GLN A 397 -2.25 36.75 -26.02
C GLN A 397 -2.14 37.19 -27.50
N SER A 398 -2.44 36.21 -28.35
CA SER A 398 -2.53 36.20 -29.81
C SER A 398 -3.83 36.80 -30.36
N GLN A 399 -3.76 37.49 -31.50
CA GLN A 399 -4.80 37.70 -32.54
C GLN A 399 -4.12 38.55 -33.65
N THR A 400 -4.10 38.30 -34.96
CA THR A 400 -5.19 38.02 -35.92
C THR A 400 -4.64 37.64 -37.33
N CYS A 401 -5.54 37.02 -38.10
CA CYS A 401 -5.62 36.66 -39.53
C CYS A 401 -4.95 37.57 -40.60
N THR A 402 -4.30 37.02 -41.66
CA THR A 402 -4.81 36.95 -43.06
C THR A 402 -3.75 36.53 -44.12
N LYS A 403 -4.14 35.53 -44.95
CA LYS A 403 -4.02 35.41 -46.42
C LYS A 403 -2.67 35.30 -47.19
N GLN A 404 -2.70 34.34 -48.14
CA GLN A 404 -2.05 34.23 -49.46
C GLN A 404 -0.59 33.73 -49.53
N THR A 405 -0.09 32.94 -50.50
CA THR A 405 -0.57 31.90 -51.46
C THR A 405 0.72 31.33 -52.11
N GLN A 406 0.71 30.05 -52.55
CA GLN A 406 1.58 29.43 -53.59
C GLN A 406 3.04 29.06 -53.22
N LEU A 407 3.71 28.05 -53.77
CA LEU A 407 3.42 26.74 -54.38
C LEU A 407 4.83 26.07 -54.55
N LEU A 408 4.90 24.75 -54.34
CA LEU A 408 5.75 23.72 -54.98
C LEU A 408 7.23 24.03 -55.36
N ASN A 409 8.17 23.24 -54.80
CA ASN A 409 8.92 22.20 -55.54
C ASN A 409 10.03 21.57 -54.68
N SER A 410 10.02 20.24 -54.58
CA SER A 410 11.18 19.35 -54.34
C SER A 410 11.72 18.86 -55.69
N PRO A 411 12.83 18.09 -55.83
CA PRO A 411 13.85 17.65 -54.87
C PRO A 411 15.31 17.91 -55.34
N ASN A 412 16.33 17.69 -54.49
CA ASN A 412 17.53 16.94 -54.90
C ASN A 412 18.45 16.59 -53.72
N MET A 413 18.69 15.29 -53.56
CA MET A 413 19.90 14.69 -53.00
C MET A 413 21.07 15.00 -53.96
N ASP A 414 22.14 15.60 -53.46
CA ASP A 414 23.45 14.95 -53.33
C ASP A 414 24.56 15.95 -52.99
N SER A 415 25.45 15.45 -52.14
CA SER A 415 26.83 15.92 -51.89
C SER A 415 27.09 16.99 -50.82
N LEU A 416 27.62 16.45 -49.71
CA LEU A 416 28.85 16.86 -49.01
C LEU A 416 28.81 18.08 -48.06
N LEU A 417 28.98 17.74 -46.78
CA LEU A 417 30.06 18.22 -45.92
C LEU A 417 30.40 19.71 -46.05
N LYS A 418 29.84 20.51 -45.13
CA LYS A 418 30.50 21.59 -44.36
C LYS A 418 29.42 22.46 -43.73
N ILE A 419 29.10 22.21 -42.46
CA ILE A 419 28.47 23.22 -41.61
C ILE A 419 29.54 23.68 -40.61
N PRO A 420 29.80 25.00 -40.48
CA PRO A 420 30.90 25.52 -39.68
C PRO A 420 30.66 25.29 -38.18
N PRO A 421 31.73 25.18 -37.36
CA PRO A 421 31.57 25.21 -35.91
C PRO A 421 31.04 26.59 -35.53
N GLN A 422 29.83 26.64 -34.97
CA GLN A 422 29.38 27.85 -34.30
C GLN A 422 30.19 28.02 -33.00
N PRO A 423 30.64 29.24 -32.69
CA PRO A 423 31.69 29.46 -31.72
C PRO A 423 31.22 29.10 -30.32
N HIS A 424 31.99 28.24 -29.67
CA HIS A 424 32.02 28.11 -28.22
C HIS A 424 32.15 29.51 -27.63
N LYS A 425 31.10 29.96 -26.94
CA LYS A 425 31.29 30.96 -25.89
C LYS A 425 32.13 30.28 -24.83
N GLU A 426 33.43 30.57 -24.85
CA GLU A 426 34.32 30.37 -23.70
C GLU A 426 33.66 31.06 -22.51
N ALA A 427 33.04 30.24 -21.66
CA ALA A 427 32.61 30.68 -20.35
C ALA A 427 33.89 30.96 -19.55
N GLN A 428 34.13 32.25 -19.30
CA GLN A 428 35.10 32.73 -18.35
C GLN A 428 34.90 32.02 -16.99
N GLY A 429 36.02 31.67 -16.35
CA GLY A 429 36.12 30.65 -15.32
C GLY A 429 35.11 30.77 -14.16
N LEU A 430 34.27 29.75 -14.02
CA LEU A 430 33.66 29.36 -12.76
C LEU A 430 34.39 28.12 -12.27
N ALA A 431 35.24 28.28 -11.25
CA ALA A 431 35.87 27.17 -10.56
C ALA A 431 34.79 26.36 -9.82
N TYR A 432 34.39 25.20 -10.38
CA TYR A 432 33.53 24.26 -9.66
C TYR A 432 34.31 23.67 -8.48
N SER A 433 33.97 24.06 -7.24
CA SER A 433 34.64 23.54 -6.03
C SER A 433 33.66 22.81 -5.10
N VAL A 434 33.61 21.48 -5.12
CA VAL A 434 32.91 20.69 -4.08
C VAL A 434 33.64 20.87 -2.76
N ARG A 435 32.96 21.42 -1.75
CA ARG A 435 33.50 21.54 -0.38
C ARG A 435 32.51 20.95 0.61
N LEU A 436 32.94 19.88 1.29
CA LEU A 436 32.17 19.32 2.41
C LEU A 436 32.21 20.31 3.58
N PRO A 437 31.07 20.59 4.26
CA PRO A 437 31.07 21.38 5.48
C PRO A 437 31.88 20.68 6.59
N LYS A 438 32.33 21.46 7.57
CA LYS A 438 33.10 20.92 8.71
C LYS A 438 32.23 20.14 9.70
N THR A 439 30.95 20.48 9.79
CA THR A 439 29.99 19.87 10.70
C THR A 439 28.62 19.72 10.05
N GLY A 440 27.79 18.85 10.61
CA GLY A 440 26.39 18.63 10.24
C GLY A 440 26.15 17.40 9.35
N LEU A 441 24.90 17.18 8.99
CA LEU A 441 24.46 16.14 8.05
C LEU A 441 24.62 16.60 6.60
N VAL A 442 25.35 15.82 5.80
CA VAL A 442 25.55 16.05 4.36
C VAL A 442 24.87 14.95 3.56
N GLY A 443 23.97 15.33 2.65
CA GLY A 443 23.37 14.44 1.67
C GLY A 443 24.07 14.55 0.31
N LEU A 444 24.80 13.51 -0.09
CA LEU A 444 25.48 13.44 -1.39
C LEU A 444 24.64 12.65 -2.41
N LYS A 445 23.86 13.37 -3.22
CA LYS A 445 23.06 12.79 -4.32
C LYS A 445 23.90 12.77 -5.60
N SER A 446 24.37 11.59 -5.99
CA SER A 446 25.22 11.45 -7.18
C SER A 446 25.10 10.07 -7.83
N GLY A 447 25.07 10.03 -9.17
CA GLY A 447 24.87 8.82 -9.97
C GLY A 447 25.81 7.65 -9.65
N MET A 448 25.51 6.47 -10.20
CA MET A 448 26.35 5.29 -10.01
C MET A 448 27.70 5.45 -10.75
N GLY A 449 28.81 5.19 -10.06
CA GLY A 449 30.15 5.25 -10.67
C GLY A 449 30.75 6.66 -10.81
N THR A 450 30.20 7.67 -10.13
CA THR A 450 30.62 9.09 -10.24
C THR A 450 31.68 9.52 -9.20
N GLY A 451 32.35 8.58 -8.54
CA GLY A 451 33.46 8.91 -7.63
C GLY A 451 33.07 9.33 -6.20
N LYS A 452 31.89 8.92 -5.70
CA LYS A 452 31.45 9.20 -4.31
C LYS A 452 32.43 8.68 -3.26
N THR A 453 32.83 7.42 -3.40
CA THR A 453 33.81 6.78 -2.50
C THR A 453 35.17 7.48 -2.57
N GLU A 454 35.62 7.85 -3.77
CA GLU A 454 36.89 8.53 -4.00
C GLU A 454 36.92 9.92 -3.33
N LEU A 455 35.80 10.64 -3.35
CA LEU A 455 35.64 11.91 -2.62
C LEU A 455 35.86 11.72 -1.11
N MET A 456 35.29 10.67 -0.53
CA MET A 456 35.44 10.40 0.91
C MET A 456 36.84 9.87 1.26
N ARG A 457 37.49 9.11 0.37
CA ARG A 457 38.91 8.75 0.51
C ARG A 457 39.79 10.01 0.56
N TYR A 458 39.53 10.98 -0.31
CA TYR A 458 40.24 12.26 -0.31
C TYR A 458 40.02 13.02 1.01
N TRP A 459 38.76 13.13 1.46
CA TRP A 459 38.44 13.79 2.74
C TRP A 459 39.22 13.18 3.90
N ARG A 460 39.29 11.84 3.97
CA ARG A 460 40.05 11.16 5.02
C ARG A 460 41.54 11.48 4.95
N LYS A 461 42.15 11.43 3.76
CA LYS A 461 43.57 11.77 3.59
C LYS A 461 43.89 13.20 4.01
N ALA A 462 42.94 14.11 3.80
CA ALA A 462 43.06 15.50 4.23
C ALA A 462 42.84 15.69 5.74
N ASN A 463 42.30 14.71 6.47
CA ASN A 463 41.99 14.78 7.90
C ASN A 463 42.52 13.53 8.66
N PRO A 464 43.84 13.28 8.66
CA PRO A 464 44.42 12.03 9.21
C PRO A 464 44.21 11.85 10.72
N ASP A 465 44.03 12.95 11.46
CA ASP A 465 43.84 12.94 12.92
C ASP A 465 42.37 12.68 13.33
N GLN A 466 41.44 12.70 12.38
CA GLN A 466 40.01 12.50 12.66
C GLN A 466 39.64 11.02 12.58
N LYS A 467 38.93 10.53 13.60
CA LYS A 467 38.38 9.16 13.56
C LYS A 467 37.29 9.04 12.48
N PHE A 468 37.45 8.14 11.53
CA PHE A 468 36.55 7.93 10.41
C PHE A 468 35.81 6.60 10.54
N LEU A 469 34.48 6.62 10.50
CA LEU A 469 33.65 5.41 10.49
C LEU A 469 32.97 5.27 9.13
N ASN A 470 33.30 4.22 8.40
CA ASN A 470 32.54 3.78 7.25
C ASN A 470 31.53 2.72 7.69
N ASN A 471 30.25 3.04 7.60
CA ASN A 471 29.20 2.15 8.06
C ASN A 471 28.30 1.73 6.89
N GLY A 472 28.39 0.45 6.52
CA GLY A 472 27.68 -0.13 5.38
C GLY A 472 26.70 -1.21 5.80
N HIS A 473 25.94 -1.72 4.84
CA HIS A 473 24.85 -2.67 5.10
C HIS A 473 25.13 -4.11 4.64
N ARG A 474 26.26 -4.38 3.97
CA ARG A 474 26.67 -5.73 3.52
C ARG A 474 28.16 -5.97 3.72
N VAL A 475 28.54 -7.13 4.27
CA VAL A 475 29.93 -7.46 4.63
C VAL A 475 30.86 -7.42 3.41
N ASN A 476 30.50 -8.08 2.30
CA ASN A 476 31.36 -8.16 1.11
C ASN A 476 31.53 -6.81 0.41
N LEU A 477 30.44 -6.04 0.28
CA LEU A 477 30.47 -4.65 -0.21
C LEU A 477 31.42 -3.81 0.67
N LEU A 478 31.26 -3.92 1.99
CA LEU A 478 32.02 -3.14 2.94
C LEU A 478 33.51 -3.50 2.94
N LYS A 479 33.88 -4.77 2.76
CA LYS A 479 35.28 -5.19 2.59
C LYS A 479 35.92 -4.53 1.37
N ASN A 480 35.26 -4.58 0.21
CA ASN A 480 35.74 -3.92 -1.01
C ASN A 480 35.82 -2.40 -0.85
N LEU A 481 34.81 -1.80 -0.23
CA LEU A 481 34.77 -0.37 0.05
C LEU A 481 35.87 0.04 1.05
N GLY A 482 36.12 -0.79 2.05
CA GLY A 482 37.13 -0.57 3.09
C GLY A 482 38.55 -0.52 2.52
N VAL A 483 38.88 -1.38 1.56
CA VAL A 483 40.15 -1.30 0.82
C VAL A 483 40.27 0.03 0.07
N ARG A 484 39.21 0.46 -0.63
CA ARG A 484 39.19 1.73 -1.37
C ARG A 484 39.28 2.96 -0.46
N LEU A 485 38.64 2.91 0.70
CA LEU A 485 38.65 3.98 1.71
C LEU A 485 39.86 3.89 2.66
N GLU A 486 40.69 2.85 2.56
CA GLU A 486 41.87 2.52 3.38
C GLU A 486 41.56 2.16 4.85
N THR A 487 40.35 1.70 5.18
CA THR A 487 39.88 1.46 6.57
C THR A 487 40.16 0.04 7.06
N LEU A 488 40.32 -0.15 8.37
CA LEU A 488 40.40 -1.48 8.99
C LEU A 488 39.01 -2.10 9.12
N MET A 489 38.88 -3.42 8.93
CA MET A 489 37.62 -4.13 9.11
C MET A 489 37.41 -4.50 10.59
N TYR A 490 36.24 -4.18 11.15
CA TYR A 490 35.91 -4.50 12.54
C TYR A 490 36.14 -5.97 12.90
N SER A 491 35.79 -6.89 11.99
CA SER A 491 35.92 -8.34 12.21
C SER A 491 37.36 -8.84 12.30
N GLU A 492 38.34 -8.04 11.90
CA GLU A 492 39.76 -8.41 11.89
C GLU A 492 40.52 -7.87 13.11
N LEU A 493 39.84 -7.12 14.00
CA LEU A 493 40.45 -6.42 15.12
C LEU A 493 40.06 -7.02 16.48
N GLY A 494 41.03 -7.10 17.39
CA GLY A 494 40.77 -7.33 18.81
C GLY A 494 40.20 -6.10 19.54
N TYR A 495 39.70 -6.26 20.77
CA TYR A 495 39.12 -5.17 21.58
C TYR A 495 40.08 -3.97 21.78
N THR A 496 41.37 -4.23 21.99
CA THR A 496 42.40 -3.19 22.17
C THR A 496 42.70 -2.45 20.87
N GLU A 497 42.71 -3.15 19.74
CA GLU A 497 42.97 -2.59 18.41
C GLU A 497 41.78 -1.74 17.92
N LEU A 498 40.55 -2.14 18.26
CA LEU A 498 39.34 -1.37 18.00
C LEU A 498 39.37 0.04 18.62
N ALA A 499 39.89 0.17 19.84
CA ALA A 499 40.00 1.46 20.52
C ALA A 499 41.04 2.39 19.84
N GLN A 500 42.10 1.81 19.28
CA GLN A 500 43.21 2.53 18.62
C GLN A 500 42.93 2.86 17.15
N ALA A 501 42.00 2.13 16.51
CA ALA A 501 41.66 2.35 15.10
C ALA A 501 41.16 3.78 14.86
N THR A 502 41.85 4.51 13.98
CA THR A 502 41.45 5.84 13.50
C THR A 502 40.52 5.78 12.30
N ALA A 503 40.44 4.65 11.60
CA ALA A 503 39.54 4.47 10.47
C ALA A 503 38.98 3.05 10.43
N LEU A 504 37.67 2.92 10.64
CA LEU A 504 36.99 1.64 10.82
C LEU A 504 35.89 1.44 9.78
N SER A 505 35.77 0.23 9.26
CA SER A 505 34.62 -0.25 8.50
C SER A 505 33.85 -1.29 9.31
N ILE A 506 32.56 -1.04 9.55
CA ILE A 506 31.65 -1.98 10.23
C ILE A 506 30.29 -2.08 9.53
N THR A 507 29.69 -3.28 9.54
CA THR A 507 28.33 -3.46 9.02
C THR A 507 27.29 -3.07 10.07
N ILE A 508 26.14 -2.61 9.60
CA ILE A 508 25.01 -2.25 10.46
C ILE A 508 24.54 -3.39 11.37
N ASP A 509 24.53 -4.63 10.89
CA ASP A 509 24.17 -5.82 11.66
C ASP A 509 25.06 -6.02 12.88
N SER A 510 26.33 -5.63 12.78
CA SER A 510 27.31 -5.71 13.87
C SER A 510 27.48 -4.41 14.65
N LEU A 511 26.72 -3.36 14.31
CA LEU A 511 26.90 -2.04 14.91
C LEU A 511 26.73 -2.07 16.44
N HIS A 512 25.74 -2.82 16.93
CA HIS A 512 25.47 -3.03 18.36
C HIS A 512 26.65 -3.60 19.17
N LYS A 513 27.70 -4.11 18.51
CA LYS A 513 28.91 -4.63 19.15
C LYS A 513 29.95 -3.55 19.46
N LEU A 514 29.74 -2.31 19.01
CA LEU A 514 30.64 -1.19 19.31
C LEU A 514 30.42 -0.69 20.74
N ASN A 515 31.50 -0.46 21.47
CA ASN A 515 31.44 0.27 22.74
C ASN A 515 31.32 1.78 22.46
N THR A 516 30.09 2.29 22.52
CA THR A 516 29.75 3.69 22.21
C THR A 516 30.46 4.70 23.11
N GLN A 517 30.63 4.39 24.40
CA GLN A 517 31.22 5.30 25.39
C GLN A 517 32.71 5.58 25.15
N ALA A 518 33.40 4.74 24.38
CA ALA A 518 34.84 4.85 24.11
C ALA A 518 35.19 5.39 22.70
N LEU A 519 34.20 5.59 21.82
CA LEU A 519 34.43 5.81 20.39
C LEU A 519 33.67 7.05 19.89
N GLN A 520 34.34 8.20 19.94
CA GLN A 520 33.90 9.42 19.23
C GLN A 520 34.51 9.45 17.82
N TYR A 521 33.65 9.57 16.81
CA TYR A 521 34.07 9.66 15.40
C TYR A 521 34.00 11.11 14.91
N GLY A 522 35.05 11.56 14.22
CA GLY A 522 35.09 12.88 13.58
C GLY A 522 34.24 12.95 12.31
N CYS A 523 34.12 11.83 11.58
CA CYS A 523 33.22 11.69 10.44
C CYS A 523 32.64 10.29 10.32
N ILE A 524 31.34 10.22 10.07
CA ILE A 524 30.62 9.00 9.70
C ILE A 524 30.25 9.08 8.23
N PHE A 525 30.60 8.04 7.46
CA PHE A 525 30.23 7.89 6.06
C PHE A 525 29.33 6.67 5.87
N ILE A 526 28.19 6.88 5.22
CA ILE A 526 27.22 5.85 4.88
C ILE A 526 26.96 5.90 3.37
N ASP A 527 27.52 4.95 2.65
CA ASP A 527 27.27 4.76 1.21
C ASP A 527 26.01 3.90 0.99
N GLU A 528 25.32 4.11 -0.14
CA GLU A 528 24.02 3.49 -0.45
C GLU A 528 23.00 3.69 0.69
N ALA A 529 22.88 4.93 1.18
CA ALA A 529 22.14 5.28 2.39
C ALA A 529 20.66 4.84 2.39
N CYS A 530 19.98 4.88 1.24
CA CYS A 530 18.59 4.41 1.13
C CYS A 530 18.49 2.89 1.36
N GLN A 531 19.47 2.12 0.85
CA GLN A 531 19.55 0.67 1.06
C GLN A 531 19.98 0.32 2.48
N TYR A 532 20.92 1.10 3.03
CA TYR A 532 21.33 0.99 4.42
C TYR A 532 20.13 1.12 5.37
N LEU A 533 19.31 2.16 5.17
CA LEU A 533 18.11 2.39 5.97
C LEU A 533 17.05 1.29 5.76
N THR A 534 16.85 0.88 4.52
CA THR A 534 15.93 -0.24 4.21
C THR A 534 16.37 -1.52 4.92
N HIS A 535 17.67 -1.85 4.89
CA HIS A 535 18.21 -3.04 5.55
C HIS A 535 18.04 -2.97 7.08
N LEU A 536 18.35 -1.82 7.70
CA LEU A 536 18.15 -1.60 9.13
C LEU A 536 16.73 -1.97 9.58
N LEU A 537 15.75 -1.43 8.86
CA LEU A 537 14.36 -1.44 9.29
C LEU A 537 13.60 -2.69 8.82
N HIS A 538 13.96 -3.28 7.66
CA HIS A 538 13.22 -4.38 7.04
C HIS A 538 13.97 -5.72 7.01
N SER A 539 15.29 -5.77 7.24
CA SER A 539 16.03 -7.05 7.17
C SER A 539 15.79 -7.93 8.40
N ASN A 540 15.59 -9.23 8.18
CA ASN A 540 15.52 -10.22 9.25
C ASN A 540 16.85 -10.37 10.01
N THR A 541 17.99 -10.05 9.40
CA THR A 541 19.30 -10.15 10.05
C THR A 541 19.48 -9.13 11.17
N CYS A 542 18.82 -7.98 11.08
CA CYS A 542 18.79 -6.98 12.15
C CYS A 542 17.73 -7.28 13.22
N LYS A 543 16.78 -8.21 12.97
CA LYS A 543 15.58 -8.42 13.81
C LYS A 543 15.89 -8.58 15.29
N GLU A 544 16.86 -9.42 15.64
CA GLU A 544 17.17 -9.73 17.04
C GLU A 544 17.81 -8.58 17.82
N HIS A 545 18.49 -7.66 17.12
CA HIS A 545 19.26 -6.58 17.75
C HIS A 545 18.84 -5.19 17.28
N ARG A 546 17.70 -5.05 16.57
CA ARG A 546 17.33 -3.81 15.87
C ARG A 546 17.29 -2.59 16.78
N ALA A 547 16.71 -2.73 17.97
CA ALA A 547 16.63 -1.63 18.93
C ALA A 547 18.03 -1.19 19.41
N LEU A 548 18.89 -2.14 19.79
CA LEU A 548 20.28 -1.87 20.17
C LEU A 548 21.09 -1.23 19.02
N ILE A 549 20.86 -1.70 17.78
CA ILE A 549 21.46 -1.10 16.58
C ILE A 549 20.98 0.35 16.43
N LEU A 550 19.69 0.62 16.57
CA LEU A 550 19.12 1.97 16.49
C LEU A 550 19.65 2.90 17.58
N GLU A 551 19.82 2.41 18.82
CA GLU A 551 20.44 3.16 19.91
C GLU A 551 21.90 3.50 19.64
N THR A 552 22.66 2.50 19.21
CA THR A 552 24.07 2.67 18.87
C THR A 552 24.22 3.66 17.72
N LEU A 553 23.42 3.51 16.68
CA LEU A 553 23.42 4.40 15.51
C LEU A 553 23.05 5.83 15.89
N GLN A 554 22.00 6.01 16.70
CA GLN A 554 21.59 7.32 17.19
C GLN A 554 22.72 7.99 17.99
N TYR A 555 23.38 7.25 18.88
CA TYR A 555 24.49 7.78 19.66
C TYR A 555 25.65 8.25 18.76
N ILE A 556 26.11 7.42 17.83
CA ILE A 556 27.26 7.78 16.98
C ILE A 556 26.91 8.91 16.00
N VAL A 557 25.71 8.90 15.41
CA VAL A 557 25.25 9.93 14.48
C VAL A 557 25.06 11.27 15.19
N TYR A 558 24.54 11.27 16.42
CA TYR A 558 24.39 12.49 17.21
C TYR A 558 25.73 13.12 17.56
N ASN A 559 26.69 12.31 18.03
CA ASN A 559 27.98 12.81 18.54
C ASN A 559 29.02 13.11 17.45
N ALA A 560 28.87 12.59 16.22
CA ALA A 560 29.81 12.85 15.14
C ALA A 560 29.72 14.32 14.67
N PRO A 561 30.84 15.06 14.55
CA PRO A 561 30.82 16.40 13.97
C PRO A 561 30.24 16.43 12.56
N LEU A 562 30.65 15.49 11.70
CA LEU A 562 30.24 15.40 10.30
C LEU A 562 29.63 14.03 9.98
N VAL A 563 28.44 14.01 9.39
CA VAL A 563 27.79 12.77 8.91
C VAL A 563 27.53 12.92 7.42
N VAL A 564 28.11 12.05 6.60
CA VAL A 564 27.93 12.07 5.13
C VAL A 564 27.15 10.83 4.73
N ILE A 565 25.95 11.04 4.20
CA ILE A 565 25.13 9.98 3.61
C ILE A 565 25.10 10.14 2.09
N ALA A 566 25.29 9.06 1.34
CA ALA A 566 25.42 9.14 -0.11
C ALA A 566 24.57 8.09 -0.82
N ASP A 567 23.89 8.50 -1.89
CA ASP A 567 23.08 7.61 -2.72
C ASP A 567 22.90 8.19 -4.14
N ALA A 568 22.61 7.33 -5.12
CA ALA A 568 22.22 7.77 -6.46
C ALA A 568 20.78 8.31 -6.50
N HIS A 569 19.91 7.76 -5.67
CA HIS A 569 18.48 8.08 -5.64
C HIS A 569 18.05 8.60 -4.26
N LEU A 570 18.94 9.34 -3.59
CA LEU A 570 18.72 9.88 -2.25
C LEU A 570 17.34 10.56 -2.11
N ASP A 571 16.59 10.18 -1.08
CA ASP A 571 15.19 10.59 -0.86
C ASP A 571 14.99 11.34 0.46
N ASP A 572 13.83 12.01 0.58
CA ASP A 572 13.50 12.83 1.75
C ASP A 572 13.39 11.98 3.03
N VAL A 573 12.90 10.74 2.94
CA VAL A 573 12.72 9.82 4.09
C VAL A 573 14.07 9.49 4.72
N THR A 574 15.07 9.21 3.89
CA THR A 574 16.43 8.89 4.33
C THR A 574 17.08 10.10 5.01
N ILE A 575 16.94 11.30 4.43
CA ILE A 575 17.43 12.54 5.06
C ILE A 575 16.74 12.77 6.40
N GLU A 576 15.41 12.68 6.46
CA GLU A 576 14.64 12.92 7.69
C GLU A 576 14.99 11.93 8.81
N PHE A 577 15.22 10.66 8.47
CA PHE A 577 15.62 9.63 9.43
C PHE A 577 16.97 9.92 10.09
N PHE A 578 17.98 10.32 9.31
CA PHE A 578 19.27 10.70 9.89
C PHE A 578 19.19 12.04 10.60
N LEU A 579 18.39 12.98 10.09
CA LEU A 579 18.19 14.28 10.72
C LEU A 579 17.52 14.17 12.10
N SER A 580 16.61 13.22 12.30
CA SER A 580 16.00 12.96 13.63
C SER A 580 17.00 12.43 14.67
N MET A 581 18.21 12.06 14.27
CA MET A 581 19.30 11.68 15.17
C MET A 581 20.32 12.82 15.38
N ARG A 582 20.14 13.98 14.74
CA ARG A 582 21.01 15.16 14.87
C ARG A 582 20.45 16.13 15.92
N PRO A 583 21.24 17.09 16.43
CA PRO A 583 20.74 18.17 17.28
C PRO A 583 19.52 18.88 16.67
N GLU A 584 18.60 19.33 17.53
CA GLU A 584 17.42 20.08 17.11
C GLU A 584 17.81 21.33 16.29
N ASP A 585 17.00 21.67 15.30
CA ASP A 585 17.18 22.77 14.33
C ASP A 585 18.32 22.63 13.29
N GLU A 586 19.12 21.56 13.32
CA GLU A 586 20.13 21.31 12.27
C GLU A 586 19.45 21.18 10.88
N GLN A 587 20.06 21.75 9.83
CA GLN A 587 19.59 21.63 8.45
C GLN A 587 20.57 20.78 7.62
N PRO A 588 20.09 19.86 6.77
CA PRO A 588 20.97 19.04 5.96
C PRO A 588 21.63 19.87 4.85
N TYR A 589 22.89 19.58 4.56
CA TYR A 589 23.64 20.17 3.45
C TYR A 589 23.64 19.21 2.25
N ILE A 590 22.91 19.56 1.19
CA ILE A 590 22.71 18.72 0.00
C ILE A 590 23.70 19.08 -1.10
N ILE A 591 24.45 18.09 -1.56
CA ILE A 591 25.31 18.17 -2.75
C ILE A 591 24.70 17.28 -3.84
N GLU A 592 24.32 17.88 -4.97
CA GLU A 592 23.77 17.17 -6.11
C GLU A 592 24.73 17.19 -7.29
N ASN A 593 25.08 16.00 -7.81
CA ASN A 593 25.77 15.87 -9.09
C ASN A 593 24.77 15.47 -10.18
N THR A 594 24.58 16.35 -11.16
CA THR A 594 23.61 16.20 -12.26
C THR A 594 24.17 15.46 -13.46
N TRP A 595 25.42 15.00 -13.42
CA TRP A 595 26.00 14.23 -14.52
C TRP A 595 25.30 12.87 -14.66
N GLN A 596 24.85 12.57 -15.87
CA GLN A 596 24.16 11.33 -16.23
C GLN A 596 25.03 10.49 -17.15
N ASN A 597 24.98 9.17 -16.97
CA ASN A 597 25.68 8.20 -17.79
C ASN A 597 24.70 7.22 -18.42
N SER A 598 24.07 7.55 -19.55
CA SER A 598 23.56 6.48 -20.44
C SER A 598 23.23 6.96 -21.85
N GLU A 599 23.58 6.11 -22.82
CA GLU A 599 23.15 6.10 -24.22
C GLU A 599 22.88 4.63 -24.63
N ARG A 600 22.30 3.81 -23.72
CA ARG A 600 22.08 2.37 -24.00
C ARG A 600 20.75 2.15 -24.70
N THR A 601 20.71 1.18 -25.61
CA THR A 601 19.48 0.66 -26.20
C THR A 601 18.91 -0.46 -25.32
N ILE A 602 17.64 -0.30 -24.93
CA ILE A 602 16.90 -1.27 -24.11
C ILE A 602 15.76 -1.83 -24.94
N TYR A 603 15.83 -3.13 -25.25
CA TYR A 603 14.77 -3.89 -25.90
C TYR A 603 13.76 -4.33 -24.85
N TRP A 604 12.55 -3.78 -24.90
CA TRP A 604 11.51 -3.94 -23.89
C TRP A 604 10.41 -4.87 -24.37
N TYR A 605 10.28 -6.04 -23.75
CA TYR A 605 9.36 -7.10 -24.18
C TYR A 605 7.96 -6.88 -23.62
N GLU A 606 6.96 -6.81 -24.49
CA GLU A 606 5.58 -6.48 -24.07
C GLU A 606 4.73 -7.69 -23.65
N GLY A 607 5.26 -8.92 -23.78
CA GLY A 607 4.56 -10.16 -23.45
C GLY A 607 4.04 -10.24 -21.99
N GLN A 608 3.02 -11.08 -21.80
CA GLN A 608 2.42 -11.35 -20.48
C GLN A 608 3.29 -12.27 -19.61
N ASP A 609 4.23 -13.01 -20.22
CA ASP A 609 5.21 -13.86 -19.56
C ASP A 609 6.62 -13.64 -20.16
N SER A 610 7.63 -14.25 -19.53
CA SER A 610 9.05 -14.11 -19.91
C SER A 610 9.49 -15.02 -21.04
N SER A 611 8.60 -15.84 -21.62
CA SER A 611 8.99 -16.92 -22.55
C SER A 611 9.73 -16.42 -23.78
N ALA A 612 9.26 -15.34 -24.42
CA ALA A 612 9.93 -14.74 -25.57
C ALA A 612 11.32 -14.19 -25.24
N LEU A 613 11.52 -13.66 -24.03
CA LEU A 613 12.84 -13.22 -23.56
C LEU A 613 13.77 -14.42 -23.33
N VAL A 614 13.24 -15.53 -22.80
CA VAL A 614 14.00 -16.77 -22.61
C VAL A 614 14.37 -17.42 -23.95
N ALA A 615 13.47 -17.42 -24.92
CA ALA A 615 13.77 -17.85 -26.29
C ALA A 615 14.90 -17.01 -26.90
N GLN A 616 14.91 -15.69 -26.68
CA GLN A 616 16.00 -14.83 -27.11
C GLN A 616 17.34 -15.15 -26.42
N ILE A 617 17.31 -15.50 -25.12
CA ILE A 617 18.51 -15.94 -24.40
C ILE A 617 19.07 -17.22 -25.05
N SER A 618 18.23 -18.23 -25.27
CA SER A 618 18.64 -19.47 -25.94
C SER A 618 19.18 -19.22 -27.34
N ALA A 619 18.52 -18.37 -28.13
CA ALA A 619 18.97 -18.02 -29.48
C ALA A 619 20.34 -17.32 -29.47
N ALA A 620 20.55 -16.36 -28.55
CA ALA A 620 21.84 -15.67 -28.39
C ALA A 620 22.98 -16.65 -28.08
N ILE A 621 22.73 -17.60 -27.16
CA ILE A 621 23.70 -18.63 -26.79
C ILE A 621 23.98 -19.57 -27.98
N MET A 622 22.95 -19.99 -28.72
CA MET A 622 23.11 -20.82 -29.93
C MET A 622 23.91 -20.11 -31.04
N MET A 623 23.84 -18.78 -31.12
CA MET A 623 24.67 -17.97 -32.02
C MET A 623 26.10 -17.75 -31.51
N GLY A 624 26.48 -18.35 -30.38
CA GLY A 624 27.81 -18.21 -29.78
C GLY A 624 28.04 -16.89 -29.05
N GLN A 625 26.98 -16.12 -28.76
CA GLN A 625 27.09 -14.88 -27.97
C GLN A 625 27.22 -15.18 -26.49
N LYS A 626 28.00 -14.36 -25.79
CA LYS A 626 28.16 -14.43 -24.34
C LYS A 626 27.12 -13.56 -23.66
N VAL A 627 26.41 -14.10 -22.67
CA VAL A 627 25.26 -13.41 -22.07
C VAL A 627 25.34 -13.32 -20.55
N MET A 628 24.85 -12.21 -20.01
CA MET A 628 24.59 -12.04 -18.58
C MET A 628 23.09 -11.93 -18.35
N VAL A 629 22.55 -12.69 -17.40
CA VAL A 629 21.13 -12.66 -17.01
C VAL A 629 21.01 -12.24 -15.56
N VAL A 630 20.17 -11.25 -15.29
CA VAL A 630 19.80 -10.79 -13.94
C VAL A 630 18.31 -11.02 -13.70
N SER A 631 17.93 -11.38 -12.48
CA SER A 631 16.53 -11.57 -12.09
C SER A 631 16.29 -11.28 -10.61
N ASP A 632 15.09 -10.81 -10.26
CA ASP A 632 14.62 -10.67 -8.87
C ASP A 632 14.16 -12.00 -8.25
N SER A 633 14.32 -13.12 -8.98
CA SER A 633 13.84 -14.45 -8.62
C SER A 633 14.95 -15.48 -8.67
N LYS A 634 15.41 -15.93 -7.49
CA LYS A 634 16.29 -17.10 -7.37
C LYS A 634 15.73 -18.32 -8.12
N ARG A 635 14.41 -18.57 -7.96
CA ARG A 635 13.76 -19.74 -8.57
C ARG A 635 13.83 -19.66 -10.10
N PHE A 636 13.68 -18.48 -10.68
CA PHE A 636 13.85 -18.29 -12.13
C PHE A 636 15.28 -18.59 -12.58
N ILE A 637 16.30 -18.09 -11.87
CA ILE A 637 17.71 -18.36 -12.19
C ILE A 637 18.00 -19.86 -12.19
N LYS A 638 17.56 -20.60 -11.16
CA LYS A 638 17.73 -22.06 -11.10
C LYS A 638 17.01 -22.78 -12.25
N LYS A 639 15.79 -22.36 -12.60
CA LYS A 639 15.03 -22.93 -13.73
C LYS A 639 15.74 -22.71 -15.06
N LEU A 640 16.26 -21.50 -15.29
CA LEU A 640 16.97 -21.15 -16.50
C LEU A 640 18.28 -21.94 -16.62
N GLU A 641 19.07 -22.00 -15.54
CA GLU A 641 20.30 -22.81 -15.48
C GLU A 641 20.03 -24.29 -15.82
N LYS A 642 18.99 -24.88 -15.22
CA LYS A 642 18.59 -26.25 -15.48
C LYS A 642 18.10 -26.45 -16.91
N SER A 643 17.28 -25.54 -17.44
CA SER A 643 16.78 -25.58 -18.83
C SER A 643 17.92 -25.51 -19.85
N LEU A 644 18.88 -24.60 -19.66
CA LEU A 644 20.07 -24.49 -20.52
C LEU A 644 20.96 -25.74 -20.45
N SER A 645 21.02 -26.39 -19.29
CA SER A 645 21.81 -27.63 -19.11
C SER A 645 21.14 -28.86 -19.75
N VAL A 646 19.80 -28.94 -19.77
CA VAL A 646 19.05 -30.05 -20.37
C VAL A 646 19.09 -30.01 -21.90
N GLN A 647 19.03 -28.82 -22.50
CA GLN A 647 19.09 -28.64 -23.96
C GLN A 647 20.42 -29.11 -24.60
N ILE A 648 21.47 -29.35 -23.80
CA ILE A 648 22.79 -29.85 -24.25
C ILE A 648 22.83 -31.40 -24.32
N LEU A 649 21.94 -32.10 -23.59
CA LEU A 649 21.93 -33.57 -23.52
C LEU A 649 21.04 -34.23 -24.60
N GLU A 650 20.10 -33.49 -25.20
CA GLU A 650 19.18 -34.01 -26.22
C GLU A 650 19.75 -34.01 -27.66
N SER A 651 21.01 -33.56 -27.86
CA SER A 651 21.67 -33.63 -29.18
C SER A 651 22.28 -34.99 -29.54
N ASP A 652 22.20 -35.99 -28.65
CA ASP A 652 22.51 -37.40 -28.98
C ASP A 652 21.21 -38.18 -29.26
N PRO A 653 21.12 -38.96 -30.36
CA PRO A 653 19.87 -39.59 -30.76
C PRO A 653 19.47 -40.73 -29.82
N ILE A 654 18.35 -40.57 -29.11
CA ILE A 654 17.74 -41.63 -28.29
C ILE A 654 16.80 -42.49 -29.18
N PRO A 655 16.80 -43.84 -29.05
CA PRO A 655 15.92 -44.71 -29.81
C PRO A 655 14.47 -44.64 -29.30
N LEU A 656 13.53 -44.50 -30.22
CA LEU A 656 12.09 -44.56 -29.96
C LEU A 656 11.67 -45.96 -29.49
N SER A 657 11.07 -46.05 -28.29
CA SER A 657 10.27 -47.20 -27.85
C SER A 657 8.80 -46.83 -27.77
N GLU A 658 7.97 -47.65 -28.40
CA GLU A 658 6.52 -47.49 -28.58
C GLU A 658 5.70 -47.61 -27.28
N ALA A 659 4.81 -46.65 -27.06
CA ALA A 659 3.52 -46.79 -26.37
C ALA A 659 2.68 -45.59 -26.85
N GLY A 660 1.60 -45.71 -27.62
CA GLY A 660 0.45 -46.57 -27.42
C GLY A 660 -0.76 -45.65 -27.22
N CYS A 661 -1.33 -45.12 -28.31
CA CYS A 661 -2.60 -44.38 -28.24
C CYS A 661 -3.49 -44.75 -29.43
N ARG A 662 -4.58 -45.45 -29.08
CA ARG A 662 -5.72 -45.79 -29.94
C ARG A 662 -6.49 -44.53 -30.30
N GLY A 663 -6.69 -44.28 -31.60
CA GLY A 663 -7.65 -43.32 -32.12
C GLY A 663 -8.33 -43.93 -33.35
N GLN A 664 -9.62 -44.22 -33.24
CA GLN A 664 -10.49 -44.68 -34.32
C GLN A 664 -10.58 -43.60 -35.41
N GLY A 665 -10.39 -44.01 -36.66
CA GLY A 665 -10.40 -43.11 -37.81
C GLY A 665 -11.76 -42.89 -38.46
N VAL A 666 -11.80 -41.97 -39.42
CA VAL A 666 -12.64 -42.02 -40.63
C VAL A 666 -11.95 -41.25 -41.77
N GLY A 667 -11.67 -41.93 -42.89
CA GLY A 667 -11.98 -41.44 -44.25
C GLY A 667 -10.87 -40.89 -45.18
N GLY A 668 -10.47 -41.72 -46.17
CA GLY A 668 -10.08 -41.31 -47.55
C GLY A 668 -8.58 -41.35 -47.88
N ARG A 669 -8.05 -42.44 -48.48
CA ARG A 669 -7.75 -42.67 -49.94
C ARG A 669 -6.70 -41.68 -50.49
N GLU A 670 -5.58 -42.06 -51.13
CA GLU A 670 -5.26 -43.16 -52.05
C GLU A 670 -3.72 -43.30 -52.20
N ASP A 671 -3.23 -44.55 -52.37
CA ASP A 671 -2.19 -45.09 -53.27
C ASP A 671 -0.86 -44.32 -53.53
N SER A 672 0.32 -44.90 -53.79
CA SER A 672 0.93 -46.24 -53.88
C SER A 672 2.40 -45.94 -54.33
N THR A 673 3.49 -46.62 -53.93
CA THR A 673 4.04 -47.83 -54.57
C THR A 673 5.47 -48.12 -54.04
N THR A 674 5.67 -49.36 -53.55
CA THR A 674 6.79 -50.32 -53.78
C THR A 674 8.26 -49.86 -53.68
N THR A 675 9.09 -50.29 -52.71
CA THR A 675 9.81 -51.60 -52.54
C THR A 675 10.84 -51.92 -53.66
N PRO A 676 11.90 -52.77 -53.47
CA PRO A 676 12.35 -53.49 -52.26
C PRO A 676 13.90 -53.75 -52.06
N TYR A 677 14.22 -54.42 -50.94
CA TYR A 677 15.18 -55.55 -50.74
C TYR A 677 16.71 -55.33 -50.63
N THR A 678 17.17 -55.36 -49.36
CA THR A 678 18.23 -56.17 -48.70
C THR A 678 18.85 -57.40 -49.42
N PRO A 679 19.93 -58.07 -48.92
CA PRO A 679 20.88 -57.80 -47.81
C PRO A 679 22.37 -58.28 -47.99
N HIS A 680 23.20 -58.00 -46.96
CA HIS A 680 24.39 -58.74 -46.45
C HIS A 680 25.64 -58.98 -47.34
N SER A 681 26.78 -58.41 -46.95
CA SER A 681 27.93 -59.11 -46.33
C SER A 681 29.17 -58.19 -46.15
N THR A 682 29.88 -58.41 -45.04
CA THR A 682 31.12 -57.79 -44.50
C THR A 682 32.35 -57.99 -45.43
N PRO A 683 33.59 -57.45 -45.20
CA PRO A 683 34.20 -57.00 -43.93
C PRO A 683 35.24 -55.83 -43.98
N ARG A 684 35.69 -55.43 -42.76
CA ARG A 684 37.02 -54.91 -42.37
C ARG A 684 37.43 -53.44 -42.64
N THR A 685 37.50 -52.73 -41.51
CA THR A 685 38.54 -51.80 -41.02
C THR A 685 38.90 -50.57 -41.86
N LEU A 686 38.54 -49.39 -41.32
CA LEU A 686 39.38 -48.19 -41.23
C LEU A 686 38.93 -47.38 -40.00
N HIS A 687 39.90 -46.90 -39.21
CA HIS A 687 39.69 -46.08 -38.01
C HIS A 687 38.77 -44.87 -38.28
N PRO A 688 37.81 -44.53 -37.39
CA PRO A 688 37.23 -43.21 -37.36
C PRO A 688 38.22 -42.25 -36.69
N THR A 689 38.54 -41.16 -37.38
CA THR A 689 39.12 -39.95 -36.82
C THR A 689 38.30 -39.46 -35.62
N PRO A 690 38.93 -38.92 -34.56
CA PRO A 690 38.23 -38.52 -33.35
C PRO A 690 37.27 -37.38 -33.65
N HIS A 691 36.00 -37.58 -33.30
CA HIS A 691 35.00 -36.51 -33.21
C HIS A 691 35.55 -35.42 -32.29
N THR A 692 35.68 -34.21 -32.83
CA THR A 692 35.90 -32.99 -32.05
C THR A 692 34.73 -32.84 -31.07
N PRO A 693 34.98 -32.73 -29.75
CA PRO A 693 33.92 -32.53 -28.78
C PRO A 693 33.28 -31.17 -29.01
N HIS A 694 31.94 -31.13 -29.07
CA HIS A 694 31.21 -29.87 -28.99
C HIS A 694 31.61 -29.15 -27.69
N PRO A 695 31.92 -27.84 -27.73
CA PRO A 695 32.31 -27.11 -26.52
C PRO A 695 31.11 -27.08 -25.56
N THR A 696 31.30 -27.66 -24.37
CA THR A 696 30.36 -27.56 -23.25
C THR A 696 30.23 -26.10 -22.84
N LEU A 697 28.99 -25.58 -22.80
CA LEU A 697 28.72 -24.20 -22.38
C LEU A 697 29.18 -23.97 -20.94
N ARG A 698 29.95 -22.90 -20.72
CA ARG A 698 30.47 -22.54 -19.39
C ARG A 698 29.49 -21.59 -18.71
N ILE A 699 28.58 -22.16 -17.92
CA ILE A 699 27.55 -21.44 -17.16
C ILE A 699 28.02 -21.25 -15.73
N TRP A 700 27.86 -20.05 -15.17
CA TRP A 700 28.07 -19.77 -13.75
C TRP A 700 26.86 -19.06 -13.17
N SER A 701 26.36 -19.53 -12.02
CA SER A 701 25.18 -18.95 -11.35
C SER A 701 25.50 -18.45 -9.95
N VAL A 702 25.00 -17.26 -9.60
CA VAL A 702 25.13 -16.66 -8.26
C VAL A 702 23.76 -16.26 -7.72
N HIS A 703 23.34 -16.92 -6.65
CA HIS A 703 22.06 -16.69 -5.98
C HIS A 703 22.15 -16.98 -4.47
N SER A 704 21.11 -16.71 -3.69
CA SER A 704 21.19 -16.74 -2.23
C SER A 704 21.64 -18.09 -1.65
N ASP A 705 21.32 -19.20 -2.32
CA ASP A 705 21.66 -20.55 -1.82
C ASP A 705 23.13 -20.92 -2.03
N ASN A 706 23.87 -20.22 -2.91
CA ASN A 706 25.26 -20.56 -3.23
C ASN A 706 26.23 -19.39 -3.06
N SER A 707 25.74 -18.16 -2.84
CA SER A 707 26.57 -16.95 -2.75
C SER A 707 27.58 -16.95 -1.60
N GLY A 708 27.40 -17.81 -0.59
CA GLY A 708 28.34 -18.01 0.50
C GLY A 708 29.35 -19.14 0.30
N SER A 709 29.30 -19.87 -0.81
CA SER A 709 30.25 -20.95 -1.10
C SER A 709 31.65 -20.41 -1.35
N ASP A 710 32.68 -21.18 -1.03
CA ASP A 710 34.08 -20.77 -1.21
C ASP A 710 34.38 -20.40 -2.68
N GLU A 711 33.81 -21.15 -3.63
CA GLU A 711 33.97 -20.87 -5.06
C GLU A 711 33.31 -19.55 -5.46
N ASN A 712 32.10 -19.27 -4.97
CA ASN A 712 31.41 -18.03 -5.29
C ASN A 712 32.02 -16.82 -4.58
N VAL A 713 32.47 -16.97 -3.33
CA VAL A 713 33.20 -15.91 -2.63
C VAL A 713 34.50 -15.58 -3.38
N ALA A 714 35.25 -16.59 -3.84
CA ALA A 714 36.43 -16.40 -4.67
C ALA A 714 36.11 -15.77 -6.03
N PHE A 715 35.06 -16.25 -6.71
CA PHE A 715 34.58 -15.72 -7.98
C PHE A 715 34.20 -14.25 -7.88
N ILE A 716 33.44 -13.87 -6.84
CA ILE A 716 32.99 -12.49 -6.60
C ILE A 716 34.17 -11.58 -6.28
N LYS A 717 35.15 -12.08 -5.50
CA LYS A 717 36.36 -11.31 -5.13
C LYS A 717 37.21 -10.93 -6.34
N ASP A 718 37.30 -11.78 -7.34
CA ASP A 718 38.06 -11.54 -8.59
C ASP A 718 37.16 -11.54 -9.83
N ILE A 719 35.93 -11.02 -9.71
CA ILE A 719 34.91 -11.15 -10.77
C ILE A 719 35.40 -10.61 -12.12
N THR A 720 36.22 -9.56 -12.10
CA THR A 720 36.69 -8.88 -13.31
C THR A 720 37.54 -9.80 -14.17
N ASN A 721 38.28 -10.74 -13.56
CA ASN A 721 39.02 -11.76 -14.29
C ASN A 721 38.23 -13.06 -14.42
N ALA A 722 37.50 -13.47 -13.38
CA ALA A 722 36.78 -14.74 -13.37
C ALA A 722 35.73 -14.85 -14.48
N VAL A 723 35.05 -13.74 -14.82
CA VAL A 723 34.04 -13.73 -15.90
C VAL A 723 34.62 -14.05 -17.27
N LYS A 724 35.93 -13.81 -17.52
CA LYS A 724 36.55 -13.97 -18.87
C LYS A 724 36.44 -15.39 -19.43
N ASN A 725 36.26 -16.38 -18.56
CA ASN A 725 36.15 -17.79 -18.91
C ASN A 725 34.70 -18.28 -19.01
N LEU A 726 33.71 -17.40 -18.93
CA LEU A 726 32.29 -17.77 -18.95
C LEU A 726 31.64 -17.50 -20.29
N ASP A 727 30.65 -18.32 -20.64
CA ASP A 727 29.74 -18.04 -21.75
C ASP A 727 28.42 -17.43 -21.23
N VAL A 728 27.98 -17.88 -20.05
CA VAL A 728 26.73 -17.43 -19.42
C VAL A 728 26.96 -17.12 -17.94
N LEU A 729 26.54 -15.93 -17.50
CA LEU A 729 26.49 -15.56 -16.08
C LEU A 729 25.05 -15.30 -15.65
N LEU A 730 24.55 -16.09 -14.69
CA LEU A 730 23.18 -16.02 -14.19
C LEU A 730 23.17 -15.49 -12.75
N THR A 731 22.40 -14.45 -12.46
CA THR A 731 22.53 -13.74 -11.18
C THR A 731 21.18 -13.33 -10.61
N SER A 732 21.03 -13.52 -9.30
CA SER A 732 19.91 -12.99 -8.52
C SER A 732 20.38 -11.78 -7.67
N PRO A 733 19.55 -11.23 -6.77
CA PRO A 733 19.93 -10.07 -5.92
C PRO A 733 21.20 -10.29 -5.06
N SER A 734 21.68 -11.52 -4.95
CA SER A 734 22.90 -11.90 -4.23
C SER A 734 24.17 -11.32 -4.85
N LEU A 735 24.23 -11.15 -6.19
CA LEU A 735 25.34 -10.45 -6.85
C LEU A 735 25.08 -8.93 -6.97
N GLY A 736 23.87 -8.48 -6.63
CA GLY A 736 23.38 -7.14 -6.93
C GLY A 736 24.06 -5.99 -6.19
N THR A 737 24.88 -6.24 -5.16
CA THR A 737 25.49 -5.19 -4.32
C THR A 737 27.00 -5.30 -4.25
N GLY A 738 27.68 -4.20 -4.61
CA GLY A 738 29.08 -3.97 -4.25
C GLY A 738 30.15 -4.56 -5.15
N VAL A 739 29.77 -5.02 -6.35
CA VAL A 739 30.71 -5.51 -7.35
C VAL A 739 30.33 -5.00 -8.73
N ASP A 740 31.30 -4.42 -9.44
CA ASP A 740 31.12 -3.90 -10.80
C ASP A 740 31.95 -4.72 -11.79
N ILE A 741 31.36 -5.09 -12.91
CA ILE A 741 32.04 -5.76 -14.02
C ILE A 741 32.38 -4.69 -15.07
N SER A 742 33.61 -4.18 -14.98
CA SER A 742 34.05 -3.01 -15.75
C SER A 742 34.65 -3.35 -17.11
N GLN A 743 35.16 -4.57 -17.30
CA GLN A 743 35.81 -5.01 -18.54
C GLN A 743 34.78 -5.66 -19.49
N TYR A 744 34.97 -5.47 -20.80
CA TYR A 744 34.14 -6.10 -21.83
C TYR A 744 34.32 -7.62 -21.84
N HIS A 745 33.21 -8.36 -21.83
CA HIS A 745 33.18 -9.81 -21.96
C HIS A 745 31.84 -10.35 -22.48
N PHE A 746 30.72 -9.89 -21.92
CA PHE A 746 29.37 -10.28 -22.36
C PHE A 746 28.89 -9.37 -23.50
N ASP A 747 28.26 -9.97 -24.51
CA ASP A 747 27.73 -9.28 -25.69
C ASP A 747 26.31 -8.74 -25.45
N LEU A 748 25.57 -9.35 -24.52
CA LEU A 748 24.18 -9.00 -24.19
C LEU A 748 23.90 -9.11 -22.69
N VAL A 749 23.01 -8.24 -22.19
CA VAL A 749 22.47 -8.31 -20.82
C VAL A 749 20.96 -8.52 -20.87
N PHE A 750 20.45 -9.47 -20.08
CA PHE A 750 19.04 -9.79 -19.97
C PHE A 750 18.54 -9.52 -18.55
N GLY A 751 17.40 -8.83 -18.43
CA GLY A 751 16.70 -8.60 -17.16
C GLY A 751 15.32 -9.23 -17.14
N VAL A 752 15.10 -10.19 -16.24
CA VAL A 752 13.81 -10.89 -16.09
C VAL A 752 13.27 -10.63 -14.68
N PHE A 753 12.28 -9.75 -14.55
CA PHE A 753 11.78 -9.31 -13.24
C PHE A 753 10.31 -9.69 -13.02
N HIS A 754 10.03 -10.41 -11.94
CA HIS A 754 8.71 -10.96 -11.64
C HIS A 754 7.91 -10.13 -10.61
N ALA A 755 8.43 -8.98 -10.17
CA ALA A 755 7.82 -8.15 -9.13
C ALA A 755 7.63 -8.93 -7.80
N VAL A 756 8.63 -9.75 -7.45
CA VAL A 756 8.57 -10.61 -6.26
C VAL A 756 9.15 -9.92 -5.04
N SER A 757 10.36 -9.39 -5.17
CA SER A 757 11.17 -8.96 -4.02
C SER A 757 11.82 -7.59 -4.15
N GLN A 758 11.94 -7.06 -5.38
CA GLN A 758 12.74 -5.87 -5.67
C GLN A 758 11.94 -4.73 -6.30
N THR A 759 12.37 -3.53 -5.95
CA THR A 759 11.92 -2.25 -6.50
C THR A 759 12.59 -1.94 -7.83
N ALA A 760 12.06 -0.97 -8.57
CA ALA A 760 12.62 -0.52 -9.85
C ALA A 760 14.10 -0.10 -9.72
N THR A 761 14.48 0.60 -8.64
CA THR A 761 15.87 1.03 -8.41
C THR A 761 16.81 -0.16 -8.20
N GLU A 762 16.40 -1.17 -7.44
CA GLU A 762 17.16 -2.41 -7.22
C GLU A 762 17.29 -3.24 -8.51
N CYS A 763 16.26 -3.26 -9.37
CA CYS A 763 16.31 -3.91 -10.69
C CYS A 763 17.25 -3.17 -11.65
N ALA A 764 17.16 -1.84 -11.72
CA ALA A 764 18.05 -1.02 -12.54
C ALA A 764 19.52 -1.16 -12.11
N GLN A 765 19.79 -1.21 -10.80
CA GLN A 765 21.15 -1.42 -10.31
C GLN A 765 21.77 -2.75 -10.76
N GLN A 766 20.98 -3.84 -10.79
CA GLN A 766 21.46 -5.13 -11.30
C GLN A 766 21.85 -5.07 -12.77
N LEU A 767 21.00 -4.45 -13.59
CA LEU A 767 21.29 -4.22 -15.02
C LEU A 767 22.57 -3.40 -15.23
N TRP A 768 22.88 -2.46 -14.32
CA TRP A 768 24.02 -1.56 -14.39
C TRP A 768 25.32 -2.09 -13.78
N ARG A 769 25.34 -3.32 -13.26
CA ARG A 769 26.59 -3.95 -12.77
C ARG A 769 27.57 -4.25 -13.90
N TYR A 770 27.07 -4.55 -15.10
CA TYR A 770 27.91 -4.64 -16.30
C TYR A 770 28.07 -3.26 -16.93
N ARG A 771 29.28 -2.68 -16.81
CA ARG A 771 29.58 -1.29 -17.23
C ARG A 771 29.77 -1.11 -18.74
N PRO A 772 30.31 -2.08 -19.52
CA PRO A 772 30.37 -1.96 -20.97
C PRO A 772 29.00 -1.66 -21.60
N LYS A 773 28.98 -0.79 -22.61
CA LYS A 773 27.76 -0.40 -23.33
C LYS A 773 27.39 -1.52 -24.33
N VAL A 774 26.49 -2.40 -23.92
CA VAL A 774 25.92 -3.46 -24.77
C VAL A 774 24.40 -3.40 -24.76
N PRO A 775 23.70 -4.01 -25.74
CA PRO A 775 22.25 -4.09 -25.73
C PRO A 775 21.69 -4.78 -24.48
N ILE A 776 20.61 -4.21 -23.93
CA ILE A 776 19.92 -4.77 -22.78
C ILE A 776 18.52 -5.21 -23.19
N HIS A 777 18.15 -6.46 -22.91
CA HIS A 777 16.81 -6.99 -23.14
C HIS A 777 16.08 -7.14 -21.81
N VAL A 778 14.90 -6.55 -21.67
CA VAL A 778 14.18 -6.49 -20.38
C VAL A 778 12.75 -6.97 -20.55
N TRP A 779 12.33 -7.84 -19.63
CA TRP A 779 10.94 -8.18 -19.39
C TRP A 779 10.60 -7.99 -17.92
N VAL A 780 9.41 -7.47 -17.65
CA VAL A 780 8.88 -7.30 -16.28
C VAL A 780 7.46 -7.83 -16.23
N ALA A 781 7.13 -8.62 -15.22
CA ALA A 781 5.77 -9.13 -15.03
C ALA A 781 4.74 -7.98 -15.01
N PRO A 782 3.59 -8.15 -15.67
CA PRO A 782 2.56 -7.10 -15.76
C PRO A 782 1.89 -6.82 -14.40
N LYS A 783 1.90 -7.79 -13.48
CA LYS A 783 1.31 -7.70 -12.14
C LYS A 783 2.15 -8.51 -11.14
N PRO A 784 2.18 -8.12 -9.86
CA PRO A 784 2.84 -8.91 -8.82
C PRO A 784 2.15 -10.27 -8.61
N PRO A 785 2.89 -11.38 -8.47
CA PRO A 785 2.33 -12.73 -8.39
C PRO A 785 1.55 -13.01 -7.09
N PHE A 786 1.74 -12.19 -6.06
CA PHE A 786 1.10 -12.33 -4.75
C PHE A 786 0.03 -11.27 -4.49
N GLY A 787 -0.47 -10.60 -5.54
CA GLY A 787 -1.44 -9.52 -5.44
C GLY A 787 -0.84 -8.17 -5.01
N TYR A 788 -1.70 -7.15 -4.98
CA TYR A 788 -1.30 -5.79 -4.62
C TYR A 788 -1.15 -5.64 -3.10
N LYS A 789 -0.10 -4.91 -2.70
CA LYS A 789 0.19 -4.58 -1.30
C LYS A 789 -0.30 -3.17 -0.95
N GLU A 790 -0.57 -2.93 0.33
CA GLU A 790 -0.97 -1.62 0.89
C GLU A 790 0.08 -0.54 0.60
N ILE A 791 -0.31 0.62 0.08
CA ILE A 791 0.63 1.71 -0.28
C ILE A 791 0.49 2.95 0.60
N ASN A 792 -0.47 2.98 1.54
CA ASN A 792 -0.64 4.10 2.44
C ASN A 792 0.19 3.88 3.74
N PRO A 793 1.22 4.70 4.02
CA PRO A 793 2.06 4.53 5.21
C PRO A 793 1.28 4.68 6.52
N THR A 794 0.28 5.56 6.57
CA THR A 794 -0.58 5.76 7.74
C THR A 794 -1.37 4.49 8.04
N LYS A 795 -1.96 3.86 7.01
CA LYS A 795 -2.69 2.59 7.16
C LYS A 795 -1.80 1.43 7.54
N ILE A 796 -0.57 1.40 7.01
CA ILE A 796 0.44 0.41 7.43
C ILE A 796 0.72 0.58 8.93
N LYS A 797 0.96 1.82 9.40
CA LYS A 797 1.20 2.13 10.82
C LYS A 797 0.00 1.77 11.69
N GLU A 798 -1.20 2.23 11.34
CA GLU A 798 -2.45 1.95 12.07
C GLU A 798 -2.69 0.44 12.18
N ARG A 799 -2.51 -0.32 11.09
CA ARG A 799 -2.69 -1.77 11.10
C ARG A 799 -1.67 -2.48 12.01
N LEU A 800 -0.41 -2.05 11.98
CA LEU A 800 0.63 -2.58 12.87
C LEU A 800 0.27 -2.31 14.33
N LEU A 801 -0.11 -1.07 14.65
CA LEU A 801 -0.51 -0.67 16.00
C LEU A 801 -1.76 -1.43 16.44
N GLN A 802 -2.84 -1.46 15.66
CA GLN A 802 -4.08 -2.19 15.97
C GLN A 802 -3.84 -3.68 16.24
N THR A 803 -3.00 -4.33 15.43
CA THR A 803 -2.67 -5.75 15.65
C THR A 803 -1.94 -5.95 16.98
N ASN A 804 -1.06 -5.00 17.34
CA ASN A 804 -0.37 -4.98 18.63
C ASN A 804 -1.32 -4.63 19.78
N GLU A 805 -2.30 -3.74 19.56
CA GLU A 805 -3.31 -3.33 20.55
C GLU A 805 -4.16 -4.49 21.05
N ILE A 806 -4.53 -5.42 20.16
CA ILE A 806 -5.29 -6.61 20.51
C ILE A 806 -4.53 -7.49 21.50
N THR A 807 -3.20 -7.42 21.50
CA THR A 807 -2.33 -8.13 22.44
C THR A 807 -1.88 -7.29 23.64
N ALA A 808 -2.35 -6.04 23.75
CA ALA A 808 -1.90 -5.10 24.77
C ALA A 808 -2.32 -5.47 26.21
N PHE A 809 -3.21 -6.44 26.40
CA PHE A 809 -3.46 -7.05 27.72
C PHE A 809 -2.21 -7.73 28.30
N LEU A 810 -1.17 -7.96 27.47
CA LEU A 810 0.11 -8.55 27.86
C LEU A 810 1.22 -7.51 28.15
N ILE A 811 0.94 -6.19 28.13
CA ILE A 811 1.98 -5.14 28.28
C ILE A 811 1.53 -3.98 29.19
N LYS A 812 2.49 -3.41 29.96
CA LYS A 812 2.36 -2.15 30.73
C LYS A 812 1.99 -0.97 29.83
N ILE A 813 0.83 -0.39 30.09
CA ILE A 813 0.39 0.90 29.55
C ILE A 813 1.19 2.02 30.24
N ASP A 814 1.64 3.02 29.47
CA ASP A 814 2.08 4.31 30.03
C ASP A 814 0.91 4.93 30.80
N ARG A 815 1.02 4.87 32.14
CA ARG A 815 -0.08 5.18 33.06
C ARG A 815 -0.44 6.67 33.07
N GLU A 816 0.44 7.54 32.58
CA GLU A 816 0.26 9.00 32.64
C GLU A 816 -0.37 9.56 31.37
N THR A 817 -0.05 8.99 30.20
CA THR A 817 -0.47 9.55 28.91
C THR A 817 -1.57 8.75 28.20
N GLY A 818 -1.75 7.48 28.55
CA GLY A 818 -2.71 6.58 27.89
C GLY A 818 -2.44 6.35 26.40
N LYS A 819 -1.33 6.85 25.85
CA LYS A 819 -0.96 6.73 24.43
C LYS A 819 -0.07 5.52 24.20
N ARG A 820 -0.34 4.79 23.13
CA ARG A 820 0.44 3.64 22.65
C ARG A 820 1.35 4.12 21.51
N GLY A 821 2.66 3.98 21.68
CA GLY A 821 3.67 4.32 20.65
C GLY A 821 4.87 3.39 20.74
N ALA A 822 5.64 3.25 19.65
CA ALA A 822 6.95 2.62 19.72
C ALA A 822 7.92 3.57 20.44
N GLU A 823 8.87 3.03 21.21
CA GLU A 823 9.91 3.79 21.93
C GLU A 823 10.68 4.79 21.02
N LYS A 824 10.69 4.54 19.70
CA LYS A 824 11.24 5.41 18.64
C LYS A 824 10.24 5.61 17.50
N ASP A 825 9.22 6.44 17.72
CA ASP A 825 8.12 6.64 16.75
C ASP A 825 8.60 7.13 15.37
N TRP A 826 9.67 7.93 15.32
CA TRP A 826 10.31 8.37 14.06
C TRP A 826 10.86 7.19 13.23
N ALA A 827 11.38 6.14 13.88
CA ALA A 827 11.87 4.94 13.20
C ALA A 827 10.72 4.07 12.68
N LEU A 828 9.61 4.02 13.43
CA LEU A 828 8.37 3.37 12.98
C LEU A 828 7.75 4.10 11.79
N ASP A 829 7.74 5.43 11.79
CA ASP A 829 7.27 6.24 10.67
C ASP A 829 8.13 6.02 9.42
N ALA A 830 9.45 6.04 9.55
CA ALA A 830 10.36 5.74 8.46
C ALA A 830 10.15 4.31 7.93
N TYR A 831 9.98 3.31 8.83
CA TYR A 831 9.66 1.94 8.45
C TYR A 831 8.41 1.88 7.56
N CYS A 832 7.31 2.53 7.98
CA CYS A 832 6.05 2.51 7.27
C CYS A 832 6.12 3.24 5.93
N GLN A 833 6.84 4.38 5.86
CA GLN A 833 7.06 5.13 4.62
C GLN A 833 7.89 4.36 3.61
N ILE A 834 8.96 3.70 4.05
CA ILE A 834 9.78 2.84 3.19
C ILE A 834 8.96 1.65 2.70
N GLN A 835 8.19 1.01 3.59
CA GLN A 835 7.33 -0.11 3.20
C GLN A 835 6.31 0.29 2.13
N ALA A 836 5.63 1.43 2.32
CA ALA A 836 4.69 1.99 1.37
C ALA A 836 5.35 2.27 0.00
N SER A 837 6.51 2.91 -0.01
CA SER A 837 7.26 3.19 -1.24
C SER A 837 7.70 1.91 -1.96
N ARG A 838 8.22 0.92 -1.23
CA ARG A 838 8.56 -0.39 -1.77
C ARG A 838 7.34 -1.11 -2.36
N HIS A 839 6.22 -1.12 -1.64
CA HIS A 839 4.96 -1.69 -2.11
C HIS A 839 4.48 -1.01 -3.38
N GLN A 840 4.55 0.32 -3.47
CA GLN A 840 4.17 1.05 -4.66
C GLN A 840 5.04 0.69 -5.87
N SER A 841 6.35 0.62 -5.69
CA SER A 841 7.28 0.22 -6.76
C SER A 841 7.00 -1.22 -7.21
N ILE A 842 6.86 -2.18 -6.29
CA ILE A 842 6.57 -3.58 -6.62
C ILE A 842 5.20 -3.74 -7.31
N ASN A 843 4.17 -3.07 -6.79
CA ASN A 843 2.82 -3.09 -7.37
C ASN A 843 2.80 -2.58 -8.82
N ASN A 844 3.73 -1.69 -9.18
CA ASN A 844 3.79 -1.03 -10.50
C ASN A 844 5.14 -1.27 -11.22
N LEU A 845 5.86 -2.34 -10.88
CA LEU A 845 7.29 -2.50 -11.22
C LEU A 845 7.57 -2.31 -12.72
N ARG A 846 6.70 -2.82 -13.57
CA ARG A 846 6.82 -2.72 -15.03
C ARG A 846 6.86 -1.27 -15.52
N ALA A 847 5.93 -0.44 -15.06
CA ALA A 847 5.90 0.97 -15.43
C ALA A 847 7.01 1.76 -14.73
N ASP A 848 7.23 1.51 -13.44
CA ASP A 848 8.22 2.23 -12.63
C ASP A 848 9.65 1.98 -13.12
N LEU A 849 10.01 0.74 -13.47
CA LEU A 849 11.32 0.42 -14.05
C LEU A 849 11.48 1.04 -15.44
N ARG A 850 10.45 1.02 -16.28
CA ARG A 850 10.51 1.65 -17.61
C ARG A 850 10.72 3.16 -17.51
N ASP A 851 9.98 3.81 -16.62
CA ASP A 851 10.08 5.25 -16.37
C ASP A 851 11.48 5.60 -15.83
N LEU A 852 11.99 4.83 -14.85
CA LEU A 852 13.35 5.00 -14.31
C LEU A 852 14.42 4.84 -15.39
N LEU A 853 14.36 3.77 -16.19
CA LEU A 853 15.31 3.53 -17.27
C LEU A 853 15.26 4.66 -18.34
N THR A 854 14.08 5.20 -18.61
CA THR A 854 13.94 6.36 -19.51
C THR A 854 14.58 7.61 -18.90
N GLN A 855 14.33 7.89 -17.61
CA GLN A 855 14.93 9.03 -16.88
C GLN A 855 16.45 8.95 -16.78
N MET A 856 17.01 7.73 -16.76
CA MET A 856 18.46 7.52 -16.79
C MET A 856 19.10 7.92 -18.13
N GLY A 857 18.32 8.20 -19.19
CA GLY A 857 18.78 8.63 -20.51
C GLY A 857 18.78 7.55 -21.59
N ASN A 858 18.17 6.39 -21.35
CA ASN A 858 18.22 5.24 -22.26
C ASN A 858 17.18 5.33 -23.39
N GLN A 859 17.48 4.68 -24.53
CA GLN A 859 16.54 4.50 -25.63
C GLN A 859 15.75 3.20 -25.42
N ILE A 860 14.44 3.30 -25.17
CA ILE A 860 13.55 2.14 -25.06
C ILE A 860 13.00 1.75 -26.44
N VAL A 861 13.28 0.52 -26.88
CA VAL A 861 12.77 -0.08 -28.12
C VAL A 861 11.74 -1.16 -27.75
N PRO A 862 10.45 -1.01 -28.06
CA PRO A 862 9.45 -2.03 -27.78
C PRO A 862 9.68 -3.26 -28.66
N VAL A 863 9.59 -4.44 -28.05
CA VAL A 863 9.57 -5.76 -28.68
C VAL A 863 8.17 -6.35 -28.50
N GLY A 864 7.69 -7.11 -29.49
CA GLY A 864 6.31 -7.63 -29.53
C GLY A 864 5.87 -8.42 -28.29
N ASP A 865 4.58 -8.77 -28.26
CA ASP A 865 3.90 -9.42 -27.13
C ASP A 865 3.74 -10.95 -27.28
N HIS A 866 4.46 -11.53 -28.25
CA HIS A 866 4.39 -12.96 -28.55
C HIS A 866 4.82 -13.83 -27.37
N ILE A 867 4.17 -14.99 -27.23
CA ILE A 867 4.50 -16.03 -26.25
C ILE A 867 5.24 -17.14 -26.99
N ASP A 868 6.33 -17.62 -26.39
CA ASP A 868 7.07 -18.79 -26.88
C ASP A 868 6.67 -20.03 -26.05
N VAL A 869 5.81 -20.86 -26.64
CA VAL A 869 5.26 -22.05 -25.96
C VAL A 869 6.36 -23.05 -25.60
N ALA A 870 7.36 -23.24 -26.47
CA ALA A 870 8.44 -24.20 -26.23
C ALA A 870 9.35 -23.77 -25.07
N ALA A 871 9.72 -22.48 -25.01
CA ALA A 871 10.48 -21.93 -23.90
C ALA A 871 9.69 -22.01 -22.57
N TRP A 872 8.38 -21.76 -22.61
CA TRP A 872 7.51 -21.89 -21.45
C TRP A 872 7.44 -23.33 -20.93
N GLU A 873 7.23 -24.31 -21.80
CA GLU A 873 7.20 -25.73 -21.45
C GLU A 873 8.54 -26.21 -20.88
N SER A 874 9.66 -25.79 -21.47
CA SER A 874 11.01 -26.12 -20.98
C SER A 874 11.25 -25.60 -19.56
N LEU A 875 10.86 -24.35 -19.26
CA LEU A 875 10.99 -23.78 -17.91
C LEU A 875 10.10 -24.49 -16.89
N LYS A 876 8.92 -24.96 -17.31
CA LYS A 876 8.01 -25.73 -16.45
C LYS A 876 8.62 -27.08 -16.11
N TYR A 877 9.11 -27.81 -17.11
CA TYR A 877 9.79 -29.08 -16.90
C TYR A 877 11.01 -28.95 -15.99
N ALA A 878 11.83 -27.92 -16.20
CA ALA A 878 12.99 -27.62 -15.34
C ALA A 878 12.58 -27.34 -13.88
N ALA A 879 11.43 -26.70 -13.66
CA ALA A 879 10.90 -26.45 -12.32
C ALA A 879 10.50 -27.75 -11.62
N ASP A 880 9.72 -28.58 -12.28
CA ASP A 880 9.23 -29.85 -11.75
C ASP A 880 10.41 -30.79 -11.42
N ALA A 881 11.44 -30.81 -12.28
CA ALA A 881 12.66 -31.57 -12.04
C ALA A 881 13.49 -31.05 -10.85
N LEU A 882 13.56 -29.74 -10.64
CA LEU A 882 14.27 -29.15 -9.50
C LEU A 882 13.56 -29.44 -8.17
N ASP A 883 12.23 -29.32 -8.15
CA ASP A 883 11.43 -29.59 -6.96
C ASP A 883 11.54 -31.09 -6.60
N ALA A 884 11.42 -32.00 -7.58
CA ALA A 884 11.63 -33.44 -7.37
C ALA A 884 13.03 -33.78 -6.84
N ALA A 885 14.09 -33.18 -7.41
CA ALA A 885 15.46 -33.39 -6.95
C ALA A 885 15.70 -32.88 -5.52
N HIS A 886 15.11 -31.72 -5.16
CA HIS A 886 15.16 -31.18 -3.81
C HIS A 886 14.46 -32.11 -2.81
N HIS A 887 13.23 -32.51 -3.09
CA HIS A 887 12.48 -33.42 -2.22
C HIS A 887 13.23 -34.73 -1.97
N GLN A 888 13.81 -35.31 -3.03
CA GLN A 888 14.63 -36.50 -2.94
C GLN A 888 15.90 -36.28 -2.11
N SER A 889 16.60 -35.18 -2.32
CA SER A 889 17.87 -34.89 -1.62
C SER A 889 17.64 -34.68 -0.12
N VAL A 890 16.59 -33.94 0.26
CA VAL A 890 16.22 -33.75 1.67
C VAL A 890 15.79 -35.08 2.31
N ALA A 891 14.97 -35.89 1.63
CA ALA A 891 14.53 -37.18 2.18
C ALA A 891 15.72 -38.14 2.39
N LYS A 892 16.69 -38.16 1.46
CA LYS A 892 17.87 -39.04 1.50
C LYS A 892 19.05 -38.53 2.33
N ALA A 893 19.05 -37.26 2.74
CA ALA A 893 20.13 -36.65 3.53
C ALA A 893 20.39 -37.40 4.85
N ASN A 894 21.58 -37.24 5.43
CA ASN A 894 21.89 -37.85 6.72
C ASN A 894 21.07 -37.22 7.84
N THR A 895 20.77 -38.00 8.87
CA THR A 895 20.16 -37.48 10.09
C THR A 895 21.25 -36.87 10.97
N ILE A 896 21.06 -35.63 11.39
CA ILE A 896 21.97 -34.92 12.30
C ILE A 896 21.36 -34.78 13.69
N SER A 897 22.20 -34.53 14.68
CA SER A 897 21.79 -34.26 16.06
C SER A 897 21.28 -32.82 16.24
N ARG A 898 20.51 -32.58 17.32
CA ARG A 898 20.02 -31.23 17.67
C ARG A 898 21.17 -30.25 17.96
N SER A 899 22.29 -30.71 18.49
CA SER A 899 23.50 -29.91 18.71
C SER A 899 24.15 -29.50 17.39
N GLU A 900 24.29 -30.43 16.44
CA GLU A 900 24.82 -30.13 15.10
C GLU A 900 23.90 -29.16 14.35
N TYR A 901 22.58 -29.37 14.42
CA TYR A 901 21.61 -28.45 13.82
C TYR A 901 21.76 -27.03 14.38
N ARG A 902 21.88 -26.88 15.72
CA ARG A 902 22.11 -25.56 16.36
C ARG A 902 23.44 -24.94 15.93
N ALA A 903 24.52 -25.72 15.88
CA ALA A 903 25.83 -25.24 15.43
C ALA A 903 25.82 -24.79 13.96
N ARG A 904 25.02 -25.44 13.12
CA ARG A 904 24.84 -25.07 11.70
C ARG A 904 23.94 -23.86 11.51
N GLN A 905 22.94 -23.63 12.37
CA GLN A 905 22.11 -22.40 12.30
C GLN A 905 22.92 -21.11 12.49
N SER A 906 24.05 -21.17 13.18
CA SER A 906 24.95 -20.02 13.37
C SER A 906 25.98 -19.83 12.25
N LYS A 907 26.02 -20.72 11.23
CA LYS A 907 26.94 -20.57 10.10
C LYS A 907 26.38 -19.58 9.09
N ASP A 908 27.25 -18.74 8.53
CA ASP A 908 26.90 -17.79 7.47
C ASP A 908 26.54 -18.48 6.13
N TYR A 909 27.07 -19.69 5.91
CA TYR A 909 26.82 -20.52 4.74
C TYR A 909 26.70 -22.01 5.12
N LEU A 910 25.76 -22.69 4.48
CA LEU A 910 25.61 -24.14 4.53
C LEU A 910 25.89 -24.71 3.16
N SER A 911 26.75 -25.72 3.09
CA SER A 911 26.90 -26.51 1.87
C SER A 911 25.56 -27.18 1.49
N PRO A 912 25.35 -27.58 0.23
CA PRO A 912 24.11 -28.22 -0.20
C PRO A 912 23.71 -29.41 0.68
N ASP A 913 24.67 -30.27 1.01
CA ASP A 913 24.43 -31.45 1.87
C ASP A 913 24.06 -31.03 3.30
N GLU A 914 24.79 -30.08 3.90
CA GLU A 914 24.47 -29.57 5.24
C GLU A 914 23.08 -28.90 5.28
N PHE A 915 22.70 -28.20 4.21
CA PHE A 915 21.39 -27.59 4.07
C PHE A 915 20.29 -28.67 4.03
N PHE A 916 20.44 -29.71 3.21
CA PHE A 916 19.48 -30.81 3.14
C PHE A 916 19.38 -31.57 4.47
N GLU A 917 20.51 -31.81 5.15
CA GLU A 917 20.56 -32.42 6.48
C GLU A 917 19.85 -31.56 7.54
N CYS A 918 20.06 -30.23 7.53
CA CYS A 918 19.36 -29.30 8.41
C CYS A 918 17.85 -29.24 8.12
N GLU A 919 17.46 -29.26 6.85
CA GLU A 919 16.05 -29.27 6.45
C GLU A 919 15.38 -30.58 6.85
N LYS A 920 16.04 -31.73 6.63
CA LYS A 920 15.59 -33.05 7.10
C LYS A 920 15.43 -33.06 8.61
N PHE A 921 16.42 -32.56 9.36
CA PHE A 921 16.32 -32.45 10.81
C PHE A 921 15.13 -31.58 11.23
N ARG A 922 14.95 -30.39 10.65
CA ARG A 922 13.84 -29.50 10.96
C ARG A 922 12.49 -30.17 10.74
N ILE A 923 12.31 -30.86 9.61
CA ILE A 923 11.07 -31.58 9.28
C ILE A 923 10.87 -32.73 10.27
N HIS A 924 11.88 -33.57 10.49
CA HIS A 924 11.80 -34.67 11.46
C HIS A 924 11.46 -34.18 12.88
N ASP A 925 12.15 -33.15 13.36
CA ASP A 925 11.93 -32.56 14.69
C ASP A 925 10.52 -31.97 14.84
N ALA A 926 10.02 -31.33 13.77
CA ALA A 926 8.70 -30.70 13.72
C ALA A 926 7.54 -31.71 13.72
N TYR A 927 7.66 -32.80 12.95
CA TYR A 927 6.55 -33.74 12.70
C TYR A 927 6.67 -35.05 13.49
N GLY A 928 7.85 -35.43 13.96
CA GLY A 928 8.07 -36.66 14.73
C GLY A 928 7.94 -37.95 13.92
N VAL A 929 8.02 -37.86 12.59
CA VAL A 929 7.88 -38.97 11.66
C VAL A 929 9.05 -39.01 10.67
N GLU A 930 9.18 -40.13 9.97
CA GLU A 930 10.18 -40.28 8.91
C GLU A 930 9.98 -39.25 7.79
N VAL A 931 11.08 -38.64 7.35
CA VAL A 931 11.08 -37.62 6.31
C VAL A 931 11.05 -38.29 4.93
N THR A 932 9.87 -38.29 4.31
CA THR A 932 9.64 -38.78 2.94
C THR A 932 9.59 -37.61 1.94
N GLU A 933 9.80 -37.89 0.66
CA GLU A 933 9.72 -36.88 -0.42
C GLU A 933 8.37 -36.14 -0.40
N SER A 934 7.26 -36.87 -0.17
CA SER A 934 5.92 -36.28 -0.06
C SER A 934 5.75 -35.38 1.17
N LEU A 935 6.41 -35.69 2.29
CA LEU A 935 6.36 -34.82 3.47
C LEU A 935 7.15 -33.53 3.25
N VAL A 936 8.29 -33.59 2.54
CA VAL A 936 9.08 -32.39 2.19
C VAL A 936 8.24 -31.45 1.31
N GLU A 937 7.56 -31.99 0.29
CA GLU A 937 6.64 -31.24 -0.56
C GLU A 937 5.52 -30.57 0.25
N LYS A 938 4.87 -31.32 1.14
CA LYS A 938 3.76 -30.83 1.97
C LYS A 938 4.19 -29.79 3.01
N ASP A 939 5.38 -29.93 3.61
CA ASP A 939 5.90 -28.98 4.61
C ASP A 939 6.01 -27.56 4.04
N ASN A 940 6.37 -27.44 2.76
CA ASN A 940 6.42 -26.18 2.00
C ASN A 940 7.21 -25.08 2.74
N GLY A 941 8.40 -25.45 3.24
CA GLY A 941 9.30 -24.55 3.97
C GLY A 941 8.79 -24.17 5.35
N GLY A 942 8.11 -25.08 6.06
CA GLY A 942 7.58 -24.91 7.41
C GLY A 942 6.21 -24.25 7.49
N ARG A 943 5.52 -24.04 6.36
CA ARG A 943 4.17 -23.46 6.36
C ARG A 943 3.16 -24.40 6.98
N LEU A 944 3.23 -25.69 6.68
CA LEU A 944 2.29 -26.68 7.21
C LEU A 944 2.44 -26.82 8.73
N ILE A 945 3.67 -26.89 9.28
CA ILE A 945 3.85 -26.96 10.74
C ILE A 945 3.35 -25.70 11.44
N GLY A 946 3.51 -24.52 10.84
CA GLY A 946 2.93 -23.27 11.36
C GLY A 946 1.40 -23.29 11.38
N ALA A 947 0.79 -23.90 10.37
CA ALA A 947 -0.66 -24.10 10.28
C ALA A 947 -1.15 -25.10 11.35
N ILE A 948 -0.46 -26.23 11.52
CA ILE A 948 -0.75 -27.23 12.58
C ILE A 948 -0.54 -26.63 13.99
N ALA A 949 0.46 -25.78 14.18
CA ALA A 949 0.63 -25.06 15.46
C ALA A 949 -0.54 -24.10 15.73
N SER A 950 -1.14 -23.52 14.68
CA SER A 950 -2.36 -22.70 14.81
C SER A 950 -3.60 -23.56 15.07
N LEU A 951 -3.66 -24.77 14.51
CA LEU A 951 -4.70 -25.77 14.79
C LEU A 951 -4.65 -26.20 16.27
N GLU A 952 -3.46 -26.53 16.75
CA GLU A 952 -3.20 -26.83 18.16
C GLU A 952 -3.66 -25.69 19.07
N ALA A 953 -3.32 -24.46 18.72
CA ALA A 953 -3.70 -23.27 19.48
C ALA A 953 -5.23 -23.10 19.57
N ILE A 954 -5.95 -23.23 18.45
CA ILE A 954 -7.42 -23.04 18.47
C ILE A 954 -8.14 -24.21 19.15
N LEU A 955 -7.63 -25.45 19.08
CA LEU A 955 -8.25 -26.62 19.72
C LEU A 955 -7.96 -26.73 21.23
N SER A 956 -6.92 -26.06 21.72
CA SER A 956 -6.57 -26.07 23.14
C SER A 956 -7.58 -25.24 23.96
N PRO A 957 -8.02 -25.71 25.14
CA PRO A 957 -9.00 -24.98 25.96
C PRO A 957 -8.44 -23.65 26.44
N SER A 958 -9.27 -22.59 26.43
CA SER A 958 -8.98 -21.34 27.12
C SER A 958 -9.06 -21.56 28.63
N GLN A 959 -8.01 -21.18 29.38
CA GLN A 959 -7.98 -21.40 30.83
C GLN A 959 -8.55 -20.24 31.65
N GLU A 960 -8.67 -19.05 31.06
CA GLU A 960 -9.09 -17.83 31.77
C GLU A 960 -9.96 -16.92 30.88
N THR A 961 -10.65 -15.95 31.50
CA THR A 961 -11.39 -14.89 30.80
C THR A 961 -10.75 -13.55 31.13
N ILE A 962 -10.34 -12.81 30.11
CA ILE A 962 -9.78 -11.47 30.21
C ILE A 962 -10.95 -10.48 30.17
N VAL A 963 -11.02 -9.58 31.15
CA VAL A 963 -11.96 -8.46 31.15
C VAL A 963 -11.22 -7.22 30.65
N ASP A 964 -11.68 -6.62 29.56
CA ASP A 964 -11.21 -5.30 29.16
C ASP A 964 -11.75 -4.24 30.13
N SER A 965 -10.85 -3.64 30.90
CA SER A 965 -11.18 -2.63 31.92
C SER A 965 -11.83 -1.36 31.35
N ARG A 966 -11.68 -1.09 30.05
CA ARG A 966 -12.26 0.09 29.38
C ARG A 966 -13.65 -0.19 28.82
N THR A 967 -13.90 -1.39 28.32
CA THR A 967 -15.17 -1.73 27.64
C THR A 967 -16.07 -2.67 28.45
N ASN A 968 -15.56 -3.23 29.56
CA ASN A 968 -16.15 -4.34 30.30
C ASN A 968 -16.47 -5.58 29.44
N GLN A 969 -15.92 -5.66 28.22
CA GLN A 969 -16.06 -6.86 27.39
C GLN A 969 -15.18 -7.98 27.92
N GLN A 970 -15.76 -9.18 27.96
CA GLN A 970 -15.09 -10.40 28.36
C GLN A 970 -14.61 -11.14 27.12
N TYR A 971 -13.33 -11.51 27.11
CA TYR A 971 -12.70 -12.29 26.05
C TYR A 971 -12.07 -13.55 26.64
N PRO A 972 -12.09 -14.68 25.93
CA PRO A 972 -11.35 -15.85 26.38
C PRO A 972 -9.84 -15.57 26.27
N ALA A 973 -9.09 -15.98 27.27
CA ALA A 973 -7.64 -15.95 27.22
C ALA A 973 -7.11 -17.00 26.24
N PRO A 974 -6.12 -16.67 25.40
CA PRO A 974 -5.43 -17.67 24.60
C PRO A 974 -4.74 -18.71 25.50
N PRO A 975 -4.50 -19.94 25.01
CA PRO A 975 -3.74 -20.94 25.77
C PRO A 975 -2.37 -20.42 26.22
N GLU A 976 -1.90 -20.86 27.39
CA GLU A 976 -0.67 -20.36 28.04
C GLU A 976 0.56 -20.42 27.12
N PHE A 977 0.75 -21.49 26.36
CA PHE A 977 1.89 -21.61 25.45
C PHE A 977 1.84 -20.61 24.27
N VAL A 978 0.65 -20.10 23.92
CA VAL A 978 0.48 -19.07 22.89
C VAL A 978 0.85 -17.71 23.48
N SER A 979 0.31 -17.37 24.66
CA SER A 979 0.62 -16.11 25.35
C SER A 979 2.07 -16.04 25.80
N ALA A 980 2.65 -17.13 26.31
CA ALA A 980 4.04 -17.22 26.71
C ALA A 980 5.00 -17.00 25.52
N LYS A 981 4.65 -17.52 24.34
CA LYS A 981 5.44 -17.28 23.11
C LYS A 981 5.43 -15.80 22.72
N ASP A 982 4.25 -15.19 22.75
CA ASP A 982 4.04 -13.77 22.50
C ASP A 982 4.84 -12.90 23.52
N LEU A 983 4.85 -13.27 24.80
CA LEU A 983 5.62 -12.61 25.85
C LEU A 983 7.14 -12.76 25.65
N GLN A 984 7.60 -13.97 25.30
CA GLN A 984 9.01 -14.24 25.01
C GLN A 984 9.50 -13.43 23.82
N GLU A 985 8.72 -13.33 22.74
CA GLU A 985 9.06 -12.49 21.58
C GLU A 985 9.15 -11.02 21.97
N ARG A 986 8.22 -10.49 22.77
CA ARG A 986 8.25 -9.10 23.21
C ARG A 986 9.44 -8.77 24.11
N ASN A 987 9.79 -9.69 25.02
CA ASN A 987 10.98 -9.54 25.86
C ASN A 987 12.27 -9.56 25.04
N LYS A 988 12.32 -10.38 23.98
CA LYS A 988 13.49 -10.50 23.10
C LYS A 988 13.57 -9.38 22.05
N LEU A 989 12.43 -8.90 21.55
CA LEU A 989 12.30 -8.02 20.38
C LEU A 989 11.55 -6.75 20.78
N PRO A 990 12.22 -5.74 21.35
CA PRO A 990 11.56 -4.52 21.84
C PRO A 990 10.92 -3.66 20.74
N PHE A 991 11.31 -3.82 19.46
CA PHE A 991 10.75 -3.05 18.35
C PHE A 991 9.45 -3.69 17.82
N CYS A 992 8.34 -2.95 17.89
CA CYS A 992 6.99 -3.52 17.75
C CYS A 992 6.63 -4.07 16.35
N THR A 993 7.45 -3.78 15.32
CA THR A 993 7.25 -4.33 13.97
C THR A 993 7.68 -5.79 13.87
N ASP A 994 8.37 -6.32 14.88
CA ASP A 994 8.97 -7.66 14.87
C ASP A 994 8.10 -8.78 15.46
N TRP A 995 7.00 -8.41 16.10
CA TRP A 995 6.13 -9.30 16.86
C TRP A 995 5.26 -10.18 15.96
N GLY A 996 5.12 -11.47 16.30
CA GLY A 996 4.30 -12.43 15.56
C GLY A 996 2.79 -12.30 15.81
N ASN A 997 2.39 -11.70 16.93
CA ASN A 997 1.01 -11.47 17.40
C ASN A 997 0.14 -12.73 17.31
N TYR A 998 0.63 -13.83 17.90
CA TYR A 998 -0.03 -15.14 17.84
C TYR A 998 -1.38 -15.12 18.59
N SER A 999 -1.44 -14.43 19.73
CA SER A 999 -2.68 -14.29 20.51
C SER A 999 -3.78 -13.54 19.75
N ALA A 1000 -3.44 -12.50 18.97
CA ALA A 1000 -4.42 -11.77 18.15
C ALA A 1000 -5.03 -12.64 17.05
N LYS A 1001 -4.20 -13.45 16.36
CA LYS A 1001 -4.65 -14.38 15.32
C LYS A 1001 -5.53 -15.49 15.89
N TRP A 1002 -5.22 -15.97 17.10
CA TRP A 1002 -6.05 -16.93 17.80
C TRP A 1002 -7.41 -16.32 18.17
N LEU A 1003 -7.41 -15.15 18.80
CA LEU A 1003 -8.61 -14.48 19.27
C LEU A 1003 -9.55 -14.12 18.11
N ALA A 1004 -8.99 -13.67 16.97
CA ALA A 1004 -9.77 -13.41 15.76
C ALA A 1004 -10.50 -14.67 15.27
N ARG A 1005 -9.85 -15.84 15.23
CA ARG A 1005 -10.50 -17.11 14.84
C ARG A 1005 -11.55 -17.54 15.87
N PHE A 1006 -11.26 -17.37 17.15
CA PHE A 1006 -12.18 -17.71 18.22
C PHE A 1006 -13.46 -16.86 18.15
N ASN A 1007 -13.33 -15.53 18.03
CA ASN A 1007 -14.46 -14.61 17.98
C ASN A 1007 -15.35 -14.81 16.74
N LEU A 1008 -14.79 -15.32 15.64
CA LEU A 1008 -15.57 -15.74 14.48
C LEU A 1008 -16.47 -16.95 14.77
N GLY A 1009 -16.20 -17.73 15.82
CA GLY A 1009 -16.92 -18.97 16.13
C GLY A 1009 -16.31 -20.21 15.48
N LEU A 1010 -15.08 -20.12 14.96
CA LEU A 1010 -14.42 -21.26 14.31
C LEU A 1010 -14.18 -22.42 15.28
N TYR A 1011 -13.91 -22.13 16.55
CA TYR A 1011 -13.62 -23.13 17.57
C TYR A 1011 -14.76 -24.16 17.72
N ASP A 1012 -16.01 -23.70 17.83
CA ASP A 1012 -17.16 -24.57 18.06
C ASP A 1012 -17.42 -25.50 16.87
N ILE A 1013 -17.33 -24.94 15.65
CA ILE A 1013 -17.46 -25.71 14.41
C ILE A 1013 -16.33 -26.73 14.29
N LEU A 1014 -15.09 -26.33 14.57
CA LEU A 1014 -13.93 -27.20 14.44
C LEU A 1014 -13.96 -28.35 15.44
N LYS A 1015 -14.39 -28.10 16.68
CA LYS A 1015 -14.56 -29.14 17.70
C LYS A 1015 -15.51 -30.25 17.26
N ARG A 1016 -16.64 -29.87 16.65
CA ARG A 1016 -17.62 -30.80 16.06
C ARG A 1016 -17.00 -31.60 14.91
N LEU A 1017 -16.36 -30.92 13.97
CA LEU A 1017 -15.74 -31.55 12.81
C LEU A 1017 -14.61 -32.53 13.18
N VAL A 1018 -13.80 -32.20 14.19
CA VAL A 1018 -12.72 -33.08 14.70
C VAL A 1018 -13.28 -34.37 15.31
N THR A 1019 -14.49 -34.33 15.89
CA THR A 1019 -15.18 -35.54 16.37
C THR A 1019 -15.84 -36.37 15.26
N GLY A 1020 -15.71 -35.96 14.00
CA GLY A 1020 -16.26 -36.64 12.83
C GLY A 1020 -17.69 -36.23 12.47
N GLU A 1021 -18.21 -35.15 13.05
CA GLU A 1021 -19.51 -34.60 12.65
C GLU A 1021 -19.44 -34.03 11.21
N GLU A 1022 -20.53 -34.15 10.47
CA GLU A 1022 -20.67 -33.56 9.14
C GLU A 1022 -21.62 -32.36 9.20
N ILE A 1023 -21.28 -31.30 8.48
CA ILE A 1023 -22.10 -30.08 8.43
C ILE A 1023 -22.55 -29.77 7.00
N THR A 1024 -23.56 -28.92 6.87
CA THR A 1024 -24.06 -28.45 5.58
C THR A 1024 -23.76 -26.96 5.41
N ALA A 1025 -23.94 -26.43 4.19
CA ALA A 1025 -23.83 -24.99 3.94
C ALA A 1025 -24.87 -24.16 4.72
N THR A 1026 -25.90 -24.80 5.27
CA THR A 1026 -26.98 -24.21 6.07
C THR A 1026 -26.81 -24.43 7.58
N ASP A 1027 -25.66 -24.91 8.05
CA ASP A 1027 -25.38 -25.04 9.48
C ASP A 1027 -25.45 -23.67 10.18
N GLU A 1028 -26.17 -23.60 11.30
CA GLU A 1028 -26.50 -22.35 11.99
C GLU A 1028 -25.24 -21.62 12.50
N GLN A 1029 -24.28 -22.35 13.06
CA GLN A 1029 -23.03 -21.77 13.55
C GLN A 1029 -22.16 -21.28 12.39
N LEU A 1030 -22.14 -22.03 11.29
CA LEU A 1030 -21.43 -21.63 10.09
C LEU A 1030 -22.03 -20.37 9.43
N LEU A 1031 -23.36 -20.25 9.42
CA LEU A 1031 -24.04 -19.05 8.95
C LEU A 1031 -23.75 -17.83 9.85
N LEU A 1032 -23.75 -18.03 11.18
CA LEU A 1032 -23.38 -16.98 12.13
C LEU A 1032 -21.92 -16.54 11.97
N MET A 1033 -20.99 -17.49 11.83
CA MET A 1033 -19.58 -17.20 11.53
C MET A 1033 -19.44 -16.39 10.24
N THR A 1034 -20.20 -16.75 9.21
CA THR A 1034 -20.20 -16.04 7.92
C THR A 1034 -20.74 -14.61 8.06
N HIS A 1035 -21.78 -14.40 8.86
CA HIS A 1035 -22.29 -13.07 9.16
C HIS A 1035 -21.23 -12.21 9.86
N ARG A 1036 -20.65 -12.72 10.95
CA ARG A 1036 -19.58 -12.04 11.70
C ARG A 1036 -18.40 -11.70 10.79
N ALA A 1037 -17.99 -12.63 9.93
CA ALA A 1037 -16.89 -12.41 9.02
C ALA A 1037 -17.14 -11.28 8.01
N LYS A 1038 -18.38 -11.11 7.55
CA LYS A 1038 -18.76 -9.99 6.68
C LYS A 1038 -18.72 -8.64 7.43
N GLU A 1039 -19.18 -8.61 8.68
CA GLU A 1039 -19.18 -7.39 9.51
C GLU A 1039 -17.76 -6.94 9.88
N CYS A 1040 -16.82 -7.87 10.06
CA CYS A 1040 -15.44 -7.57 10.44
C CYS A 1040 -14.40 -7.82 9.33
N ALA A 1041 -14.82 -7.77 8.05
CA ALA A 1041 -13.97 -8.12 6.90
C ALA A 1041 -12.61 -7.38 6.88
N ALA A 1042 -12.58 -6.10 7.26
CA ALA A 1042 -11.35 -5.32 7.36
C ALA A 1042 -10.38 -5.88 8.42
N HIS A 1043 -10.89 -6.26 9.60
CA HIS A 1043 -10.11 -6.86 10.68
C HIS A 1043 -9.60 -8.26 10.31
N ILE A 1044 -10.41 -9.07 9.61
CA ILE A 1044 -9.98 -10.37 9.08
C ILE A 1044 -8.82 -10.18 8.12
N LYS A 1045 -8.92 -9.22 7.19
CA LYS A 1045 -7.83 -8.94 6.26
C LYS A 1045 -6.56 -8.52 6.98
N ALA A 1046 -6.68 -7.68 8.00
CA ALA A 1046 -5.56 -7.18 8.80
C ALA A 1046 -4.86 -8.29 9.61
N ILE A 1047 -5.63 -9.15 10.28
CA ILE A 1047 -5.11 -10.12 11.27
C ILE A 1047 -4.85 -11.49 10.63
N LEU A 1048 -5.80 -11.98 9.83
CA LEU A 1048 -5.79 -13.32 9.23
C LEU A 1048 -5.29 -13.31 7.77
N GLY A 1049 -5.15 -12.14 7.15
CA GLY A 1049 -4.43 -11.97 5.87
C GLY A 1049 -5.25 -12.25 4.60
N PHE A 1050 -6.52 -12.63 4.69
CA PHE A 1050 -7.38 -12.90 3.53
C PHE A 1050 -8.56 -11.92 3.43
N THR A 1051 -9.05 -11.68 2.21
CA THR A 1051 -10.18 -10.77 1.96
C THR A 1051 -11.48 -11.57 1.99
N VAL A 1052 -12.47 -11.13 2.78
CA VAL A 1052 -13.80 -11.73 2.82
C VAL A 1052 -14.64 -11.15 1.67
N PRO A 1053 -15.13 -11.97 0.72
CA PRO A 1053 -16.00 -11.47 -0.34
C PRO A 1053 -17.35 -11.00 0.21
N PRO A 1054 -18.03 -10.06 -0.47
CA PRO A 1054 -19.35 -9.57 -0.04
C PRO A 1054 -20.41 -10.68 -0.10
N ASP A 1055 -20.33 -11.49 -1.15
CA ASP A 1055 -21.09 -12.71 -1.42
C ASP A 1055 -20.42 -13.95 -0.80
N CYS A 1056 -19.59 -13.77 0.24
CA CYS A 1056 -18.88 -14.86 0.90
C CYS A 1056 -19.82 -16.03 1.21
N GLN A 1057 -19.52 -17.17 0.59
CA GLN A 1057 -20.26 -18.41 0.76
C GLN A 1057 -19.81 -19.12 2.05
N PRO A 1058 -20.72 -19.69 2.86
CA PRO A 1058 -20.34 -20.22 4.17
C PRO A 1058 -19.27 -21.31 4.09
N ILE A 1059 -19.41 -22.25 3.16
CA ILE A 1059 -18.41 -23.32 2.94
C ILE A 1059 -17.08 -22.78 2.43
N TRP A 1060 -17.09 -21.72 1.61
CA TRP A 1060 -15.85 -21.08 1.15
C TRP A 1060 -15.07 -20.48 2.33
N LEU A 1061 -15.78 -19.81 3.26
CA LEU A 1061 -15.16 -19.23 4.45
C LEU A 1061 -14.54 -20.31 5.32
N LEU A 1062 -15.30 -21.38 5.60
CA LEU A 1062 -14.80 -22.49 6.39
C LEU A 1062 -13.61 -23.16 5.72
N ALA A 1063 -13.67 -23.46 4.42
CA ALA A 1063 -12.56 -24.04 3.67
C ALA A 1063 -11.30 -23.16 3.76
N THR A 1064 -11.47 -21.83 3.64
CA THR A 1064 -10.37 -20.86 3.73
C THR A 1064 -9.74 -20.86 5.14
N LEU A 1065 -10.56 -20.85 6.20
CA LEU A 1065 -10.09 -20.85 7.58
C LEU A 1065 -9.41 -22.18 7.96
N VAL A 1066 -9.97 -23.31 7.54
CA VAL A 1066 -9.44 -24.66 7.81
C VAL A 1066 -8.14 -24.91 7.03
N ALA A 1067 -8.02 -24.39 5.80
CA ALA A 1067 -6.76 -24.41 5.04
C ALA A 1067 -5.63 -23.65 5.75
N GLN A 1068 -5.92 -22.53 6.42
CA GLN A 1068 -4.93 -21.82 7.25
C GLN A 1068 -4.48 -22.61 8.49
N LEU A 1069 -5.21 -23.68 8.84
CA LEU A 1069 -4.88 -24.60 9.94
C LEU A 1069 -4.23 -25.91 9.43
N GLY A 1070 -3.96 -26.01 8.13
CA GLY A 1070 -3.26 -27.16 7.54
C GLY A 1070 -4.18 -28.34 7.23
N LEU A 1071 -5.49 -28.08 7.08
CA LEU A 1071 -6.52 -29.08 6.84
C LEU A 1071 -7.34 -28.71 5.60
N SER A 1072 -8.03 -29.69 5.02
CA SER A 1072 -9.00 -29.51 3.93
C SER A 1072 -10.38 -30.08 4.26
N LEU A 1073 -11.37 -29.69 3.46
CA LEU A 1073 -12.74 -30.21 3.56
C LEU A 1073 -12.99 -31.25 2.46
N ASP A 1074 -13.50 -32.39 2.86
CA ASP A 1074 -14.10 -33.39 1.99
C ASP A 1074 -15.63 -33.21 1.97
N PHE A 1075 -16.30 -33.76 0.95
CA PHE A 1075 -17.76 -33.78 0.92
C PHE A 1075 -18.31 -35.07 0.34
N ARG A 1076 -19.48 -35.47 0.85
CA ARG A 1076 -20.34 -36.49 0.24
C ARG A 1076 -21.71 -35.94 -0.05
N LYS A 1077 -22.39 -36.51 -1.05
CA LYS A 1077 -23.78 -36.16 -1.39
C LYS A 1077 -24.72 -37.15 -0.73
N SER A 1078 -25.73 -36.64 -0.03
CA SER A 1078 -26.79 -37.44 0.58
C SER A 1078 -28.14 -37.06 -0.02
N GLY A 1079 -28.99 -38.06 -0.29
CA GLY A 1079 -30.35 -37.88 -0.82
C GLY A 1079 -30.56 -38.32 -2.28
N PRO A 1080 -31.82 -38.36 -2.73
CA PRO A 1080 -32.20 -38.78 -4.08
C PRO A 1080 -31.78 -37.76 -5.16
N ARG A 1081 -31.62 -38.21 -6.43
CA ARG A 1081 -31.27 -37.34 -7.57
C ARG A 1081 -32.26 -36.17 -7.67
N GLY A 1082 -31.74 -34.94 -7.65
CA GLY A 1082 -32.54 -33.70 -7.66
C GLY A 1082 -32.74 -33.06 -6.28
N MET A 1083 -32.55 -33.79 -5.18
CA MET A 1083 -32.60 -33.27 -3.79
C MET A 1083 -31.32 -33.60 -3.00
N GLN A 1084 -30.18 -33.68 -3.67
CA GLN A 1084 -28.91 -34.04 -3.03
C GLN A 1084 -28.36 -32.86 -2.22
N VAL A 1085 -28.08 -33.10 -0.93
CA VAL A 1085 -27.40 -32.16 -0.04
C VAL A 1085 -25.93 -32.56 0.09
N LYS A 1086 -25.02 -31.59 0.05
CA LYS A 1086 -23.60 -31.81 0.33
C LYS A 1086 -23.36 -31.75 1.84
N LEU A 1087 -22.83 -32.84 2.38
CA LEU A 1087 -22.35 -32.96 3.75
C LEU A 1087 -20.83 -32.82 3.72
N PHE A 1088 -20.29 -31.88 4.49
CA PHE A 1088 -18.88 -31.55 4.55
C PHE A 1088 -18.26 -32.04 5.86
N SER A 1089 -17.06 -32.61 5.77
CA SER A 1089 -16.25 -33.07 6.90
C SER A 1089 -14.78 -32.71 6.67
N LEU A 1090 -13.96 -32.80 7.71
CA LEU A 1090 -12.50 -32.67 7.55
C LEU A 1090 -11.94 -33.89 6.85
N SER A 1091 -10.91 -33.68 6.02
CA SER A 1091 -10.19 -34.83 5.45
C SER A 1091 -9.58 -35.68 6.54
N LYS A 1092 -10.03 -36.94 6.63
CA LYS A 1092 -9.63 -37.85 7.69
C LYS A 1092 -8.12 -38.07 7.72
N SER A 1093 -7.50 -38.26 6.54
CA SER A 1093 -6.06 -38.49 6.44
C SER A 1093 -5.22 -37.30 6.90
N GLU A 1094 -5.66 -36.08 6.61
CA GLU A 1094 -4.95 -34.85 7.03
C GLU A 1094 -5.18 -34.56 8.51
N LEU A 1095 -6.40 -34.80 9.02
CA LEU A 1095 -6.73 -34.66 10.43
C LEU A 1095 -5.94 -35.64 11.30
N ASP A 1096 -5.91 -36.92 10.93
CA ASP A 1096 -5.17 -37.96 11.66
C ASP A 1096 -3.67 -37.62 11.72
N PHE A 1097 -3.10 -37.17 10.59
CA PHE A 1097 -1.71 -36.69 10.52
C PHE A 1097 -1.49 -35.46 11.42
N ALA A 1098 -2.36 -34.46 11.35
CA ALA A 1098 -2.23 -33.26 12.16
C ALA A 1098 -2.33 -33.56 13.66
N LEU A 1099 -3.25 -34.42 14.09
CA LEU A 1099 -3.40 -34.83 15.49
C LEU A 1099 -2.18 -35.60 16.01
N GLN A 1100 -1.59 -36.47 15.19
CA GLN A 1100 -0.33 -37.15 15.52
C GLN A 1100 0.80 -36.14 15.78
N VAL A 1101 0.92 -35.13 14.90
CA VAL A 1101 1.94 -34.08 15.02
C VAL A 1101 1.71 -33.20 16.25
N ILE A 1102 0.45 -32.89 16.57
CA ILE A 1102 0.08 -32.16 17.79
C ILE A 1102 0.50 -32.95 19.04
N ALA A 1103 0.21 -34.26 19.08
CA ALA A 1103 0.63 -35.11 20.20
C ALA A 1103 2.15 -35.13 20.39
N HIS A 1104 2.91 -35.26 19.29
CA HIS A 1104 4.38 -35.17 19.31
C HIS A 1104 4.88 -33.83 19.88
N ARG A 1105 4.29 -32.70 19.46
CA ARG A 1105 4.64 -31.37 19.96
C ARG A 1105 4.30 -31.18 21.44
N GLN A 1106 3.18 -31.73 21.90
CA GLN A 1106 2.80 -31.72 23.31
C GLN A 1106 3.78 -32.52 24.17
N GLN A 1107 4.23 -33.68 23.69
CA GLN A 1107 5.25 -34.49 24.35
C GLN A 1107 6.58 -33.74 24.44
N GLN A 1108 7.05 -33.15 23.34
CA GLN A 1108 8.29 -32.34 23.34
C GLN A 1108 8.28 -31.20 24.36
N ARG A 1109 7.13 -30.51 24.54
CA ARG A 1109 7.01 -29.46 25.56
C ARG A 1109 7.05 -30.01 26.98
N THR A 1110 6.42 -31.15 27.22
CA THR A 1110 6.45 -31.85 28.52
C THR A 1110 7.88 -32.27 28.87
N ASP A 1111 8.59 -32.87 27.92
CA ASP A 1111 9.98 -33.32 28.10
C ASP A 1111 10.91 -32.13 28.38
N TYR A 1112 10.74 -31.02 27.66
CA TYR A 1112 11.49 -29.78 27.89
C TYR A 1112 11.22 -29.19 29.27
N ALA A 1113 9.97 -29.13 29.71
CA ALA A 1113 9.60 -28.62 31.03
C ALA A 1113 10.22 -29.47 32.16
N GLN A 1114 10.21 -30.79 32.03
CA GLN A 1114 10.81 -31.71 33.02
C GLN A 1114 12.35 -31.60 33.10
N THR A 1115 13.02 -31.37 31.97
CA THR A 1115 14.48 -31.14 31.95
C THR A 1115 14.88 -29.77 32.49
N HIS A 1116 14.05 -28.74 32.32
CA HIS A 1116 14.34 -27.38 32.82
C HIS A 1116 13.94 -27.17 34.28
N SER A 1117 12.96 -27.93 34.80
CA SER A 1117 12.65 -27.90 36.24
C SER A 1117 13.72 -28.58 37.11
N SER A 1118 14.59 -29.41 36.52
CA SER A 1118 15.66 -30.15 37.20
C SER A 1118 17.04 -29.48 37.12
N GLN A 1119 17.21 -28.49 36.23
CA GLN A 1119 18.39 -27.63 36.14
C GLN A 1119 17.97 -26.19 36.48
N GLY A 1120 18.14 -25.77 37.74
CA GLY A 1120 17.80 -24.43 38.21
C GLY A 1120 18.64 -23.33 37.55
N VAL A 1121 18.37 -23.02 36.29
CA VAL A 1121 18.98 -21.91 35.56
C VAL A 1121 17.88 -20.89 35.30
N GLU A 1122 17.83 -19.87 36.16
CA GLU A 1122 17.09 -18.65 35.85
C GLU A 1122 17.62 -18.05 34.54
N PRO A 1123 16.75 -17.58 33.64
CA PRO A 1123 17.20 -16.86 32.46
C PRO A 1123 17.89 -15.57 32.92
N VAL A 1124 19.22 -15.53 32.78
CA VAL A 1124 20.00 -14.30 32.90
C VAL A 1124 19.67 -13.42 31.69
N SER A 1125 18.58 -12.67 31.77
CA SER A 1125 18.44 -11.43 31.02
C SER A 1125 18.50 -10.31 32.04
N SER A 1126 19.66 -9.66 32.15
CA SER A 1126 19.76 -8.39 32.84
C SER A 1126 18.74 -7.45 32.20
N PRO A 1127 17.78 -6.88 32.94
CA PRO A 1127 17.01 -5.78 32.38
C PRO A 1127 18.02 -4.71 31.99
N VAL A 1128 17.99 -4.29 30.72
CA VAL A 1128 18.75 -3.12 30.29
C VAL A 1128 18.20 -1.96 31.10
N SER A 1129 19.01 -1.48 32.04
CA SER A 1129 18.73 -0.27 32.79
C SER A 1129 18.74 0.87 31.77
N THR A 1130 17.56 1.35 31.40
CA THR A 1130 17.45 2.68 30.81
C THR A 1130 18.06 3.67 31.81
N PRO A 1131 18.96 4.57 31.38
CA PRO A 1131 19.26 5.75 32.16
C PRO A 1131 17.94 6.50 32.36
N PRO A 1132 17.68 7.10 33.54
CA PRO A 1132 16.51 7.93 33.72
C PRO A 1132 16.49 9.05 32.68
N ILE A 1133 15.34 9.23 32.03
CA ILE A 1133 14.97 10.48 31.36
C ILE A 1133 14.90 11.51 32.48
N ASN A 1134 15.95 12.31 32.61
CA ASN A 1134 16.04 13.64 33.22
C ASN A 1134 17.43 13.85 33.83
N GLY A 1135 18.33 14.34 32.99
CA GLY A 1135 19.63 14.83 33.40
C GLY A 1135 19.89 16.27 32.97
N ILE A 1136 18.86 17.09 32.68
CA ILE A 1136 18.98 18.55 32.55
C ILE A 1136 17.68 19.21 33.05
N GLY A 1137 17.73 19.89 34.21
CA GLY A 1137 16.68 20.78 34.71
C GLY A 1137 15.89 20.25 35.92
N ASN A 1138 15.82 21.04 37.00
CA ASN A 1138 15.28 20.72 38.34
C ASN A 1138 13.84 20.18 38.41
N PRO A 1139 13.49 19.44 39.49
CA PRO A 1139 12.17 18.84 39.69
C PRO A 1139 11.14 19.88 40.13
N LEU A 1140 9.94 19.82 39.55
CA LEU A 1140 8.80 20.61 40.00
C LEU A 1140 7.66 19.70 40.51
N VAL A 1141 7.59 19.68 41.84
CA VAL A 1141 6.40 19.61 42.71
C VAL A 1141 5.82 18.22 43.03
N GLU A 1142 5.70 18.05 44.35
CA GLU A 1142 5.16 16.95 45.15
C GLU A 1142 3.73 16.55 44.75
N GLY A 1143 3.48 15.24 44.66
CA GLY A 1143 2.15 14.68 44.54
C GLY A 1143 1.40 14.78 45.87
N ALA A 1144 0.19 15.36 45.84
CA ALA A 1144 -0.74 15.33 46.97
C ALA A 1144 -1.52 14.01 46.99
N ASP A 1145 -1.68 13.47 48.20
CA ASP A 1145 -2.51 12.31 48.53
C ASP A 1145 -3.99 12.73 48.57
N THR A 1146 -4.86 12.00 47.85
CA THR A 1146 -6.32 12.19 47.92
C THR A 1146 -7.04 10.85 47.98
N THR A 1147 -6.93 10.17 49.12
CA THR A 1147 -7.92 9.19 49.56
C THR A 1147 -9.20 9.89 50.01
N GLU A 1148 -10.10 10.28 49.10
CA GLU A 1148 -11.55 10.34 49.36
C GLU A 1148 -12.35 10.12 48.05
N PRO A 1149 -13.39 9.26 48.05
CA PRO A 1149 -14.19 8.97 46.86
C PRO A 1149 -15.31 10.00 46.67
N HIS A 1150 -15.35 10.65 45.50
CA HIS A 1150 -16.56 11.30 44.99
C HIS A 1150 -17.41 10.30 44.18
N PRO A 1151 -18.75 10.29 44.34
CA PRO A 1151 -19.63 9.38 43.59
C PRO A 1151 -19.83 9.86 42.13
N ASP A 1152 -19.68 8.92 41.20
CA ASP A 1152 -19.87 9.08 39.75
C ASP A 1152 -21.37 9.10 39.39
N PRO A 1153 -21.85 10.12 38.65
CA PRO A 1153 -23.24 10.21 38.19
C PRO A 1153 -23.67 9.14 37.16
N ASN A 1154 -22.78 8.29 36.65
CA ASN A 1154 -23.12 7.23 35.69
C ASN A 1154 -23.35 5.84 36.30
N ASN A 1155 -23.69 5.75 37.59
CA ASN A 1155 -23.95 4.46 38.23
C ASN A 1155 -25.28 3.83 37.71
N ARG A 1156 -25.15 2.89 36.76
CA ARG A 1156 -26.24 2.14 36.12
C ARG A 1156 -27.16 1.40 37.11
N ILE A 1157 -26.65 1.10 38.31
CA ILE A 1157 -27.41 0.47 39.40
C ILE A 1157 -28.47 1.44 39.95
N THR A 1158 -28.18 2.74 40.00
CA THR A 1158 -29.07 3.78 40.53
C THR A 1158 -30.28 4.00 39.62
N LEU A 1159 -30.10 3.99 38.29
CA LEU A 1159 -31.21 4.20 37.34
C LEU A 1159 -32.23 3.05 37.38
N LEU A 1160 -31.78 1.80 37.44
CA LEU A 1160 -32.67 0.64 37.57
C LEU A 1160 -33.42 0.66 38.91
N HIS A 1161 -32.77 1.10 39.98
CA HIS A 1161 -33.42 1.29 41.27
C HIS A 1161 -34.52 2.37 41.21
N CYS A 1162 -34.27 3.49 40.51
CA CYS A 1162 -35.27 4.53 40.28
C CYS A 1162 -36.47 4.01 39.46
N VAL A 1163 -36.25 3.18 38.45
CA VAL A 1163 -37.35 2.54 37.69
C VAL A 1163 -38.23 1.69 38.61
N GLU A 1164 -37.62 0.85 39.45
CA GLU A 1164 -38.37 0.02 40.40
C GLU A 1164 -39.11 0.85 41.46
N MET A 1165 -38.52 1.96 41.92
CA MET A 1165 -39.22 2.92 42.78
C MET A 1165 -40.46 3.49 42.09
N LEU A 1166 -40.33 3.92 40.83
CA LEU A 1166 -41.46 4.47 40.06
C LEU A 1166 -42.55 3.42 39.86
N ARG A 1167 -42.20 2.16 39.51
CA ARG A 1167 -43.15 1.05 39.40
C ARG A 1167 -43.88 0.75 40.71
N SER A 1168 -43.17 0.80 41.85
CA SER A 1168 -43.83 0.72 43.17
C SER A 1168 -44.75 1.91 43.45
N GLY A 1169 -44.48 3.08 42.87
CA GLY A 1169 -45.34 4.25 42.96
C GLY A 1169 -46.64 4.08 42.17
N ILE A 1170 -46.57 3.48 40.99
CA ILE A 1170 -47.72 3.25 40.10
C ILE A 1170 -48.81 2.45 40.82
N THR A 1171 -48.44 1.41 41.56
CA THR A 1171 -49.38 0.59 42.33
C THR A 1171 -50.00 1.31 43.53
N LYS A 1172 -49.43 2.45 43.96
CA LYS A 1172 -49.87 3.26 45.11
C LYS A 1172 -50.62 4.53 44.72
N GLY A 1173 -50.76 4.83 43.42
CA GLY A 1173 -51.56 5.93 42.88
C GLY A 1173 -50.82 7.27 42.69
N ALA A 1174 -51.53 8.28 42.17
CA ALA A 1174 -50.97 9.54 41.67
C ALA A 1174 -50.07 10.29 42.65
N GLU A 1175 -50.46 10.40 43.92
CA GLU A 1175 -49.68 11.18 44.91
C GLU A 1175 -48.37 10.49 45.28
N ALA A 1176 -48.32 9.15 45.24
CA ALA A 1176 -47.07 8.41 45.44
C ALA A 1176 -46.12 8.60 44.25
N ILE A 1177 -46.65 8.59 43.02
CA ILE A 1177 -45.87 8.87 41.80
C ILE A 1177 -45.28 10.28 41.85
N LYS A 1178 -46.10 11.28 42.16
CA LYS A 1178 -45.63 12.66 42.31
C LYS A 1178 -44.55 12.79 43.40
N GLY A 1179 -44.76 12.16 44.56
CA GLY A 1179 -43.78 12.18 45.65
C GLY A 1179 -42.43 11.52 45.30
N ILE A 1180 -42.42 10.53 44.41
CA ILE A 1180 -41.19 9.94 43.88
C ILE A 1180 -40.53 10.88 42.87
N LEU A 1181 -41.29 11.39 41.90
CA LEU A 1181 -40.78 12.27 40.84
C LEU A 1181 -40.21 13.58 41.38
N LYS A 1182 -40.80 14.16 42.44
CA LYS A 1182 -40.29 15.37 43.11
C LYS A 1182 -38.85 15.24 43.62
N ARG A 1183 -38.33 14.03 43.80
CA ARG A 1183 -36.95 13.82 44.26
C ARG A 1183 -35.93 13.84 43.13
N TRP A 1184 -36.40 13.96 41.89
CA TRP A 1184 -35.59 13.88 40.68
C TRP A 1184 -35.76 15.15 39.84
N ALA A 1185 -34.67 15.59 39.23
CA ALA A 1185 -34.69 16.66 38.24
C ALA A 1185 -35.36 16.18 36.94
N THR A 1186 -35.87 17.12 36.12
CA THR A 1186 -36.62 16.82 34.88
C THR A 1186 -35.90 15.85 33.96
N ASP A 1187 -34.60 16.04 33.72
CA ASP A 1187 -33.81 15.15 32.86
C ASP A 1187 -33.82 13.71 33.38
N TRP A 1188 -33.67 13.55 34.70
CA TRP A 1188 -33.67 12.24 35.35
C TRP A 1188 -35.06 11.58 35.36
N ARG A 1189 -36.13 12.37 35.50
CA ARG A 1189 -37.52 11.86 35.36
C ARG A 1189 -37.76 11.29 33.96
N TRP A 1190 -37.30 12.00 32.93
CA TRP A 1190 -37.42 11.54 31.55
C TRP A 1190 -36.60 10.29 31.30
N GLU A 1191 -35.36 10.23 31.77
CA GLU A 1191 -34.54 9.02 31.63
C GLU A 1191 -35.16 7.80 32.30
N VAL A 1192 -35.70 7.95 33.51
CA VAL A 1192 -36.37 6.86 34.24
C VAL A 1192 -37.65 6.42 33.51
N VAL A 1193 -38.46 7.35 32.98
CA VAL A 1193 -39.67 7.01 32.22
C VAL A 1193 -39.36 6.34 30.88
N LEU A 1194 -38.34 6.82 30.16
CA LEU A 1194 -37.86 6.18 28.93
C LEU A 1194 -37.35 4.78 29.23
N LYS A 1195 -36.65 4.60 30.36
CA LYS A 1195 -36.18 3.29 30.78
C LYS A 1195 -37.35 2.38 31.17
N LEU A 1196 -38.38 2.90 31.80
CA LEU A 1196 -39.61 2.18 32.10
C LEU A 1196 -40.34 1.74 30.82
N ASP A 1197 -40.43 2.58 29.78
CA ASP A 1197 -41.03 2.20 28.49
C ASP A 1197 -40.30 1.00 27.86
N THR A 1198 -38.96 0.96 27.98
CA THR A 1198 -38.18 -0.19 27.46
C THR A 1198 -38.37 -1.48 28.26
N LEU A 1199 -38.74 -1.41 29.53
CA LEU A 1199 -38.81 -2.55 30.44
C LEU A 1199 -40.23 -3.04 30.69
N ALA A 1200 -41.22 -2.15 30.69
CA ALA A 1200 -42.62 -2.42 31.04
C ALA A 1200 -43.58 -1.46 30.31
N GLN A 1201 -43.58 -1.51 28.97
CA GLN A 1201 -44.38 -0.64 28.11
C GLN A 1201 -45.89 -0.64 28.42
N GLU A 1202 -46.48 -1.81 28.73
CA GLU A 1202 -47.91 -1.93 29.02
C GLU A 1202 -48.30 -1.21 30.33
N GLU A 1203 -47.41 -1.21 31.34
CA GLU A 1203 -47.62 -0.49 32.61
C GLU A 1203 -47.60 1.03 32.39
N LEU A 1204 -46.70 1.53 31.56
CA LEU A 1204 -46.62 2.96 31.22
C LEU A 1204 -47.84 3.42 30.41
N GLN A 1205 -48.35 2.58 29.51
CA GLN A 1205 -49.59 2.87 28.76
C GLN A 1205 -50.80 2.91 29.68
N ALA A 1206 -50.93 1.94 30.60
CA ALA A 1206 -51.99 1.94 31.61
C ALA A 1206 -51.90 3.16 32.53
N LEU A 1207 -50.69 3.56 32.91
CA LEU A 1207 -50.44 4.77 33.71
C LEU A 1207 -50.88 6.05 33.00
N ALA A 1208 -50.53 6.21 31.72
CA ALA A 1208 -50.91 7.37 30.93
C ALA A 1208 -52.42 7.42 30.64
N LEU A 1209 -53.08 6.27 30.55
CA LEU A 1209 -54.54 6.16 30.44
C LEU A 1209 -55.25 6.52 31.76
N ALA A 1210 -54.72 6.05 32.89
CA ALA A 1210 -55.27 6.34 34.22
C ALA A 1210 -55.05 7.80 34.64
N PHE A 1211 -53.92 8.40 34.24
CA PHE A 1211 -53.57 9.78 34.53
C PHE A 1211 -53.12 10.50 33.24
N PRO A 1212 -54.07 11.11 32.50
CA PRO A 1212 -53.76 11.78 31.22
C PRO A 1212 -52.74 12.92 31.31
N GLN A 1213 -52.56 13.50 32.50
CA GLN A 1213 -51.57 14.56 32.79
C GLN A 1213 -50.22 14.02 33.29
N PHE A 1214 -49.99 12.72 33.26
CA PHE A 1214 -48.77 12.10 33.79
C PHE A 1214 -47.49 12.68 33.18
N TYR A 1215 -47.47 12.91 31.87
CA TYR A 1215 -46.30 13.48 31.18
C TYR A 1215 -46.05 14.94 31.56
N ASP A 1216 -47.09 15.68 31.96
CA ASP A 1216 -46.96 17.05 32.44
C ASP A 1216 -46.18 17.07 33.77
N TRP A 1217 -46.34 16.05 34.63
CA TRP A 1217 -45.62 15.93 35.91
C TRP A 1217 -44.12 15.68 35.77
N LEU A 1218 -43.63 15.35 34.58
CA LEU A 1218 -42.19 15.19 34.32
C LEU A 1218 -41.49 16.56 34.20
N SER A 1219 -42.25 17.63 33.96
CA SER A 1219 -41.74 19.00 33.99
C SER A 1219 -41.64 19.51 35.43
N GLU A 1220 -40.52 20.15 35.77
CA GLU A 1220 -40.32 20.84 37.03
C GLU A 1220 -41.25 22.06 37.20
N ASP A 1221 -41.70 22.68 36.11
CA ASP A 1221 -42.67 23.79 36.14
C ASP A 1221 -44.04 23.36 36.67
N VAL A 1222 -44.37 22.07 36.50
CA VAL A 1222 -45.63 21.48 36.94
C VAL A 1222 -45.46 20.76 38.28
N LEU A 1223 -44.29 20.16 38.51
CA LEU A 1223 -43.97 19.41 39.73
C LEU A 1223 -42.55 19.75 40.21
N PRO A 1224 -42.36 20.76 41.08
CA PRO A 1224 -41.04 21.25 41.47
C PRO A 1224 -40.26 20.21 42.29
N VAL A 1225 -38.93 20.21 42.13
CA VAL A 1225 -38.03 19.30 42.88
C VAL A 1225 -38.02 19.67 44.36
N GLU A 1226 -38.15 18.68 45.25
CA GLU A 1226 -37.93 18.85 46.69
C GLU A 1226 -36.42 18.82 46.96
N GLY A 1227 -35.90 19.90 47.56
CA GLY A 1227 -34.47 20.09 47.86
C GLY A 1227 -33.93 19.20 48.96
#